data_AF-A0A5P9BGU9-F1
#
_entry.id   AF-A0A5P9BGU9-F1
#
_cell.length_a   1.000
_cell.length_b   1.000
_cell.length_c   1.000
_cell.angle_alpha   90.00
_cell.angle_beta   90.00
_cell.angle_gamma   90.00
#
_symmetry.space_group_name_H-M   'P 1'
#
loop_
_entity.id
_entity.type
_entity.pdbx_description
1 polymer ?
#
loop_
_entity_poly.entity_id
_entity_poly.type
_entity_poly.pdbx_seq_one_letter_code
_entity_poly.pdbx_strand_id
1 'polypeptide(L)'
;MDTDYRHSIWELELEDKSTVLACDLIECLGSGDDDIGQALLKRHIALGEIDDKIYVRCSECGCPLVYVARNAVQSAHFRHQVSKANSIEQVKKCSFYTQSHQFFGAASIYHGEGKWHMEHKYWLAQLLELSSQVVSDSIQVEKYLFDKDPEKNARRRPDVYFETVSGDCFAIELTRWWMDPRVVIERERFFRRQGINLLWLFSPTCAEHNSATFNLVLYSGGNEPSYKPDLTEAGLSGHCNAFVLTDDTKNRSNTEQKLWFEVQFPVFSAHTDIQYLSKTIHSTIATLTDLNLDPKNRLPYAVPTLDNYRQARDDYLQKVEEDTQNKRDKLARRVRKVRTMQSELKAGLATLHYHDIYDHIRVLNELTRPLLVHSFGGYLQKRTEQLIALLRAQKQKLEEASQKRQALSQLEQIENSMLLSQQRLHGAFSTNLNTELKELERMLEQLEEIKNTIDNDKAEQLADALLVYIQELKTNPDRPIPLNLPGTQEQLAECYKFLQELNETGVTELPTGHNNIKLARLERKCLELGRYDLVQQLSTALTDAERQFKARYAEENFPALSKGWCAHGQYRDELMKAKSILTTEYRRGHKQFAKHEALQRFIRWLLNDFRDSIEEIIESQYTVVLKHFSGAIEKVDLQKLANCAGYLEQQLRIPLDDEHKRLLIEILQSK
;
A
#
# COMPACT_ATOMS: atom_id res chain seq x y z
N MET A 1 -54.70 63.04 10.59
CA MET A 1 -54.23 61.79 11.20
C MET A 1 -52.84 62.01 11.80
N ASP A 2 -52.67 62.99 12.70
CA ASP A 2 -51.30 63.38 13.07
C ASP A 2 -51.16 64.27 14.32
N THR A 3 -52.13 64.34 15.25
CA THR A 3 -51.99 65.14 16.51
C THR A 3 -51.63 64.27 17.70
N ASP A 4 -52.28 63.11 17.86
CA ASP A 4 -52.05 62.20 18.99
C ASP A 4 -50.62 61.63 19.02
N TYR A 5 -50.06 61.31 17.85
CA TYR A 5 -48.66 60.88 17.74
C TYR A 5 -47.67 61.98 18.15
N ARG A 6 -47.95 63.25 17.85
CA ARG A 6 -47.05 64.35 18.25
C ARG A 6 -47.04 64.53 19.75
N HIS A 7 -48.20 64.44 20.40
CA HIS A 7 -48.29 64.69 21.84
C HIS A 7 -47.54 63.67 22.69
N SER A 8 -47.42 62.42 22.21
CA SER A 8 -46.65 61.37 22.88
C SER A 8 -45.13 61.60 22.89
N ILE A 9 -44.63 62.57 22.13
CA ILE A 9 -43.19 62.90 22.01
C ILE A 9 -42.92 64.41 22.13
N TRP A 10 -43.95 65.22 22.37
CA TRP A 10 -43.82 66.67 22.41
C TRP A 10 -43.70 67.14 23.85
N GLU A 11 -42.50 67.56 24.22
CA GLU A 11 -42.21 68.16 25.51
C GLU A 11 -42.72 69.61 25.60
N LEU A 12 -43.34 69.92 26.73
CA LEU A 12 -43.89 71.22 27.08
C LEU A 12 -43.19 71.76 28.31
N GLU A 13 -42.86 73.05 28.33
CA GLU A 13 -42.34 73.75 29.50
C GLU A 13 -43.50 74.47 30.21
N LEU A 14 -43.74 74.16 31.48
CA LEU A 14 -44.76 74.79 32.32
C LEU A 14 -44.28 76.11 32.95
N GLU A 15 -45.17 76.87 33.59
CA GLU A 15 -44.83 78.16 34.25
C GLU A 15 -43.69 78.04 35.26
N ASP A 16 -43.62 76.93 36.00
CA ASP A 16 -42.60 76.63 37.00
C ASP A 16 -41.27 76.12 36.40
N LYS A 17 -41.19 76.09 35.05
CA LYS A 17 -40.08 75.53 34.25
C LYS A 17 -39.91 74.02 34.33
N SER A 18 -40.86 73.29 34.89
CA SER A 18 -40.90 71.83 34.74
C SER A 18 -41.23 71.44 33.29
N THR A 19 -40.77 70.26 32.88
CA THR A 19 -41.02 69.71 31.55
C THR A 19 -41.95 68.52 31.65
N VAL A 20 -42.98 68.48 30.80
CA VAL A 20 -43.98 67.42 30.76
C VAL A 20 -44.30 67.05 29.31
N LEU A 21 -44.66 65.79 29.03
CA LEU A 21 -45.17 65.43 27.71
C LEU A 21 -46.55 66.03 27.50
N ALA A 22 -46.82 66.44 26.27
CA ALA A 22 -48.12 66.99 25.89
C ALA A 22 -49.26 65.98 26.11
N CYS A 23 -49.03 64.67 25.92
CA CYS A 23 -50.03 63.64 26.24
C CYS A 23 -50.31 63.57 27.74
N ASP A 24 -49.27 63.57 28.57
CA ASP A 24 -49.40 63.45 30.03
C ASP A 24 -50.15 64.65 30.60
N LEU A 25 -49.87 65.87 30.10
CA LEU A 25 -50.61 67.07 30.53
C LEU A 25 -52.10 67.03 30.10
N ILE A 26 -52.41 66.40 28.95
CA ILE A 26 -53.78 66.20 28.49
C ILE A 26 -54.48 65.12 29.35
N GLU A 27 -53.79 64.04 29.69
CA GLU A 27 -54.31 62.88 30.44
C GLU A 27 -54.44 63.14 31.95
N CYS A 28 -53.47 63.81 32.59
CA CYS A 28 -53.51 64.20 34.01
C CYS A 28 -54.70 65.12 34.36
N LEU A 29 -55.25 65.82 33.36
CA LEU A 29 -56.42 66.67 33.52
C LEU A 29 -57.72 65.99 33.05
N GLY A 30 -57.64 64.84 32.39
CA GLY A 30 -58.77 64.03 31.89
C GLY A 30 -59.23 62.90 32.84
N SER A 31 -58.65 62.79 34.04
CA SER A 31 -58.96 61.70 34.98
C SER A 31 -60.30 61.85 35.74
N GLY A 32 -61.13 62.82 35.36
CA GLY A 32 -62.51 63.06 35.81
C GLY A 32 -63.28 63.87 34.77
N ASP A 33 -64.62 63.79 34.77
CA ASP A 33 -65.57 64.37 33.78
C ASP A 33 -64.89 65.30 32.75
N ASP A 34 -64.63 64.76 31.55
CA ASP A 34 -63.79 65.31 30.47
C ASP A 34 -63.99 66.82 30.20
N ASP A 35 -65.16 67.37 30.53
CA ASP A 35 -65.51 68.78 30.32
C ASP A 35 -64.91 69.74 31.38
N ILE A 36 -64.74 69.31 32.63
CA ILE A 36 -64.25 70.18 33.72
C ILE A 36 -62.73 70.37 33.65
N GLY A 37 -61.98 69.29 33.45
CA GLY A 37 -60.52 69.34 33.37
C GLY A 37 -60.02 70.14 32.16
N GLN A 38 -60.67 70.00 31.01
CA GLN A 38 -60.39 70.80 29.83
C GLN A 38 -60.72 72.28 30.02
N ALA A 39 -61.80 72.59 30.73
CA ALA A 39 -62.16 73.96 31.08
C ALA A 39 -61.14 74.58 32.05
N LEU A 40 -60.61 73.80 33.01
CA LEU A 40 -59.56 74.23 33.93
C LEU A 40 -58.23 74.49 33.20
N LEU A 41 -57.80 73.62 32.29
CA LEU A 41 -56.60 73.84 31.48
C LEU A 41 -56.70 75.12 30.64
N LYS A 42 -57.83 75.30 29.94
CA LYS A 42 -58.09 76.54 29.18
C LYS A 42 -58.10 77.75 30.09
N ARG A 43 -58.67 77.63 31.29
CA ARG A 43 -58.71 78.70 32.28
C ARG A 43 -57.30 79.03 32.79
N HIS A 44 -56.44 78.06 33.09
CA HIS A 44 -55.06 78.34 33.52
C HIS A 44 -54.24 79.00 32.42
N ILE A 45 -54.36 78.55 31.17
CA ILE A 45 -53.73 79.20 30.03
C ILE A 45 -54.25 80.64 29.87
N ALA A 46 -55.57 80.86 29.93
CA ALA A 46 -56.18 82.18 29.77
C ALA A 46 -55.92 83.13 30.95
N LEU A 47 -55.90 82.63 32.20
CA LEU A 47 -55.55 83.43 33.38
C LEU A 47 -54.08 83.84 33.32
N GLY A 48 -53.18 82.93 32.94
CA GLY A 48 -51.80 83.27 32.66
C GLY A 48 -51.69 84.42 31.67
N GLU A 49 -52.44 84.36 30.56
CA GLU A 49 -52.45 85.44 29.56
C GLU A 49 -52.94 86.79 30.08
N ILE A 50 -53.84 86.83 31.07
CA ILE A 50 -54.34 88.07 31.69
C ILE A 50 -53.30 88.64 32.66
N ASP A 51 -52.54 87.78 33.35
CA ASP A 51 -51.50 88.14 34.32
C ASP A 51 -50.12 88.38 33.66
N ASP A 52 -50.07 88.48 32.33
CA ASP A 52 -48.85 88.62 31.51
C ASP A 52 -47.84 87.47 31.70
N LYS A 53 -48.36 86.29 32.06
CA LYS A 53 -47.61 85.04 32.23
C LYS A 53 -47.97 84.03 31.16
N ILE A 54 -47.06 83.08 30.89
CA ILE A 54 -47.33 81.99 29.95
C ILE A 54 -47.29 80.69 30.72
N TYR A 55 -48.45 80.04 30.83
CA TYR A 55 -48.63 78.81 31.58
C TYR A 55 -47.93 77.61 30.93
N VAL A 56 -47.89 77.56 29.59
CA VAL A 56 -47.31 76.45 28.84
C VAL A 56 -46.61 76.94 27.57
N ARG A 57 -45.39 76.48 27.35
CA ARG A 57 -44.54 76.77 26.17
C ARG A 57 -44.12 75.48 25.48
N CYS A 58 -43.87 75.56 24.18
CA CYS A 58 -43.16 74.51 23.47
C CYS A 58 -41.69 74.48 23.92
N SER A 59 -41.18 73.34 24.40
CA SER A 59 -39.78 73.24 24.83
C SER A 59 -38.79 73.43 23.67
N GLU A 60 -39.18 73.09 22.43
CA GLU A 60 -38.31 73.17 21.25
C GLU A 60 -38.09 74.62 20.76
N CYS A 61 -39.14 75.44 20.73
CA CYS A 61 -39.06 76.80 20.17
C CYS A 61 -39.40 77.92 21.16
N GLY A 62 -39.76 77.58 22.41
CA GLY A 62 -40.12 78.54 23.45
C GLY A 62 -41.45 79.27 23.22
N CYS A 63 -42.21 78.92 22.18
CA CYS A 63 -43.45 79.60 21.82
C CYS A 63 -44.59 79.26 22.78
N PRO A 64 -45.39 80.26 23.22
CA PRO A 64 -46.61 80.01 23.97
C PRO A 64 -47.58 79.09 23.22
N LEU A 65 -48.21 78.17 23.95
CA LEU A 65 -49.16 77.23 23.40
C LEU A 65 -50.59 77.54 23.85
N VAL A 66 -51.54 77.33 22.93
CA VAL A 66 -52.96 77.30 23.23
C VAL A 66 -53.47 75.87 23.18
N TYR A 67 -54.37 75.54 24.09
CA TYR A 67 -55.06 74.25 24.10
C TYR A 67 -56.33 74.30 23.26
N VAL A 68 -56.42 73.41 22.28
CA VAL A 68 -57.61 73.20 21.44
C VAL A 68 -58.33 71.96 21.96
N ALA A 69 -59.53 72.16 22.50
CA ALA A 69 -60.34 71.05 23.01
C ALA A 69 -60.76 70.09 21.89
N ARG A 70 -61.05 68.85 22.29
CA ARG A 70 -61.59 67.81 21.41
C ARG A 70 -62.85 68.30 20.71
N ASN A 71 -63.00 67.97 19.44
CA ASN A 71 -64.23 68.16 18.67
C ASN A 71 -64.62 66.86 17.95
N ALA A 72 -65.71 66.88 17.18
CA ALA A 72 -66.22 65.68 16.51
C ALA A 72 -65.25 65.03 15.50
N VAL A 73 -64.20 65.73 15.07
CA VAL A 73 -63.29 65.32 13.98
C VAL A 73 -61.81 65.30 14.42
N GLN A 74 -61.45 65.93 15.55
CA GLN A 74 -60.08 66.08 16.04
C GLN A 74 -60.00 65.85 17.54
N SER A 75 -58.96 65.13 17.95
CA SER A 75 -58.58 65.00 19.35
C SER A 75 -58.14 66.35 19.93
N ALA A 76 -58.18 66.43 21.26
CA ALA A 76 -57.60 67.54 21.99
C ALA A 76 -56.11 67.68 21.64
N HIS A 77 -55.65 68.92 21.43
CA HIS A 77 -54.27 69.16 21.04
C HIS A 77 -53.74 70.53 21.46
N PHE A 78 -52.42 70.63 21.56
CA PHE A 78 -51.75 71.92 21.71
C PHE A 78 -51.43 72.53 20.34
N ARG A 79 -51.50 73.86 20.28
CA ARG A 79 -51.18 74.62 19.07
C ARG A 79 -50.34 75.84 19.43
N HIS A 80 -49.35 76.12 18.59
CA HIS A 80 -48.51 77.31 18.73
C HIS A 80 -49.33 78.59 18.53
N GLN A 81 -49.24 79.51 19.48
CA GLN A 81 -49.84 80.84 19.38
C GLN A 81 -48.83 81.80 18.75
N VAL A 82 -48.66 81.69 17.43
CA VAL A 82 -47.61 82.39 16.65
C VAL A 82 -47.63 83.91 16.86
N SER A 83 -48.80 84.50 17.10
CA SER A 83 -48.94 85.94 17.38
C SER A 83 -48.21 86.39 18.65
N LYS A 84 -47.90 85.48 19.57
CA LYS A 84 -47.16 85.73 20.82
C LYS A 84 -45.77 85.08 20.83
N ALA A 85 -45.29 84.62 19.68
CA ALA A 85 -43.96 84.03 19.58
C ALA A 85 -42.86 85.10 19.62
N ASN A 86 -41.77 84.82 20.34
CA ASN A 86 -40.57 85.68 20.32
C ASN A 86 -39.91 85.73 18.93
N SER A 87 -40.05 84.66 18.14
CA SER A 87 -39.54 84.60 16.76
C SER A 87 -40.45 83.75 15.88
N ILE A 88 -41.12 84.40 14.92
CA ILE A 88 -42.00 83.72 13.96
C ILE A 88 -41.20 82.76 13.08
N GLU A 89 -39.96 83.09 12.72
CA GLU A 89 -39.10 82.21 11.92
C GLU A 89 -38.71 80.94 12.67
N GLN A 90 -38.43 81.05 13.97
CA GLN A 90 -38.10 79.90 14.82
C GLN A 90 -39.30 78.99 14.98
N VAL A 91 -40.50 79.55 15.15
CA VAL A 91 -41.74 78.76 15.24
C VAL A 91 -42.08 78.07 13.93
N LYS A 92 -41.88 78.72 12.78
CA LYS A 92 -42.11 78.09 11.46
C LYS A 92 -41.16 76.92 11.16
N LYS A 93 -39.99 76.88 11.81
CA LYS A 93 -39.01 75.79 11.73
C LYS A 93 -39.18 74.73 12.84
N CYS A 94 -40.08 74.96 13.81
CA CYS A 94 -40.36 74.04 14.91
C CYS A 94 -41.00 72.76 14.38
N SER A 95 -40.49 71.62 14.82
CA SER A 95 -40.96 70.29 14.40
C SER A 95 -42.41 70.06 14.81
N PHE A 96 -42.87 70.70 15.89
CA PHE A 96 -44.24 70.60 16.40
C PHE A 96 -45.21 71.68 15.90
N TYR A 97 -44.81 72.53 14.95
CA TYR A 97 -45.68 73.60 14.45
C TYR A 97 -46.86 73.06 13.62
N THR A 98 -48.10 73.42 13.97
CA THR A 98 -49.33 72.85 13.40
C THR A 98 -49.56 73.15 11.93
N GLN A 99 -48.92 74.17 11.37
CA GLN A 99 -48.97 74.49 9.93
C GLN A 99 -47.68 74.10 9.19
N SER A 100 -46.74 73.48 9.89
CA SER A 100 -45.59 72.87 9.23
C SER A 100 -46.03 71.58 8.55
N HIS A 101 -45.88 71.51 7.23
CA HIS A 101 -45.92 70.24 6.48
C HIS A 101 -44.63 69.43 6.68
N GLN A 102 -43.64 69.97 7.41
CA GLN A 102 -42.44 69.26 7.83
C GLN A 102 -42.68 68.53 9.16
N PHE A 103 -43.83 67.90 9.34
CA PHE A 103 -43.96 66.94 10.42
C PHE A 103 -43.25 65.68 9.99
N PHE A 104 -42.07 65.46 10.58
CA PHE A 104 -41.13 64.38 10.30
C PHE A 104 -41.18 63.86 8.86
N GLY A 105 -40.30 64.35 7.97
CA GLY A 105 -39.98 63.56 6.78
C GLY A 105 -39.67 62.13 7.26
N ALA A 106 -40.20 61.10 6.60
CA ALA A 106 -40.17 59.70 7.06
C ALA A 106 -38.78 59.18 7.53
N ALA A 107 -37.70 59.92 7.22
CA ALA A 107 -36.35 59.71 7.69
C ALA A 107 -36.01 60.26 9.10
N SER A 108 -36.84 61.07 9.75
CA SER A 108 -36.47 61.82 10.98
C SER A 108 -37.06 61.28 12.29
N ILE A 109 -38.06 60.40 12.24
CA ILE A 109 -38.34 59.40 13.30
C ILE A 109 -37.32 58.24 13.22
N TYR A 110 -36.56 58.19 12.11
CA TYR A 110 -35.58 57.15 11.78
C TYR A 110 -34.14 57.50 12.24
N HIS A 111 -34.02 58.29 13.29
CA HIS A 111 -32.76 58.52 14.01
C HIS A 111 -32.95 58.23 15.51
N GLY A 112 -32.75 56.97 15.89
CA GLY A 112 -32.41 56.58 17.27
C GLY A 112 -33.57 56.28 18.22
N GLU A 113 -34.57 57.15 18.34
CA GLU A 113 -35.57 57.04 19.42
C GLU A 113 -36.97 56.72 18.87
N GLY A 114 -37.29 55.44 18.76
CA GLY A 114 -38.65 55.00 18.42
C GLY A 114 -39.64 55.27 19.57
N LYS A 115 -40.94 55.13 19.33
CA LYS A 115 -42.02 55.35 20.32
C LYS A 115 -41.75 54.70 21.68
N TRP A 116 -41.35 53.43 21.69
CA TRP A 116 -40.99 52.74 22.95
C TRP A 116 -39.75 53.31 23.63
N HIS A 117 -38.77 53.80 22.84
CA HIS A 117 -37.68 54.68 23.24
C HIS A 117 -38.12 55.65 24.32
N MET A 118 -38.94 56.58 23.84
CA MET A 118 -39.45 57.70 24.62
C MET A 118 -40.38 57.25 25.74
N GLU A 119 -41.33 56.36 25.46
CA GLU A 119 -42.29 55.87 26.46
C GLU A 119 -41.60 55.21 27.65
N HIS A 120 -40.56 54.40 27.39
CA HIS A 120 -39.91 53.63 28.45
C HIS A 120 -38.83 54.42 29.17
N LYS A 121 -38.25 55.46 28.54
CA LYS A 121 -37.31 56.39 29.20
C LYS A 121 -37.99 57.14 30.35
N TYR A 122 -39.11 57.78 30.07
CA TYR A 122 -39.86 58.54 31.08
C TYR A 122 -40.57 57.63 32.09
N TRP A 123 -41.12 56.50 31.64
CA TRP A 123 -41.67 55.48 32.54
C TRP A 123 -40.62 54.93 33.51
N LEU A 124 -39.38 54.67 33.05
CA LEU A 124 -38.30 54.22 33.92
C LEU A 124 -37.94 55.28 34.97
N ALA A 125 -37.84 56.55 34.57
CA ALA A 125 -37.53 57.61 35.51
C ALA A 125 -38.59 57.71 36.64
N GLN A 126 -39.87 57.72 36.27
CA GLN A 126 -40.99 57.73 37.22
C GLN A 126 -40.99 56.49 38.13
N LEU A 127 -40.74 55.30 37.58
CA LEU A 127 -40.64 54.07 38.35
C LEU A 127 -39.50 54.14 39.37
N LEU A 128 -38.33 54.68 38.97
CA LEU A 128 -37.17 54.80 39.83
C LEU A 128 -37.37 55.84 40.93
N GLU A 129 -38.09 56.94 40.67
CA GLU A 129 -38.46 57.94 41.69
C GLU A 129 -39.31 57.32 42.81
N LEU A 130 -40.20 56.37 42.46
CA LEU A 130 -41.05 55.66 43.41
C LEU A 130 -40.32 54.51 44.12
N SER A 131 -39.12 54.13 43.67
CA SER A 131 -38.40 52.98 44.20
C SER A 131 -37.66 53.31 45.49
N SER A 132 -37.95 52.54 46.55
CA SER A 132 -37.20 52.59 47.83
C SER A 132 -35.70 52.23 47.72
N GLN A 133 -35.24 51.72 46.57
CA GLN A 133 -33.85 51.34 46.33
C GLN A 133 -33.01 52.47 45.71
N VAL A 134 -33.65 53.57 45.28
CA VAL A 134 -33.02 54.65 44.51
C VAL A 134 -33.08 55.96 45.29
N VAL A 135 -32.03 56.77 45.18
CA VAL A 135 -32.03 58.14 45.69
C VAL A 135 -32.79 59.01 44.68
N SER A 136 -34.04 59.37 44.97
CA SER A 136 -34.93 60.09 44.04
C SER A 136 -34.29 61.34 43.41
N ASP A 137 -33.58 62.15 44.20
CA ASP A 137 -32.94 63.39 43.72
C ASP A 137 -31.72 63.16 42.81
N SER A 138 -31.21 61.92 42.74
CA SER A 138 -30.07 61.55 41.89
C SER A 138 -30.47 61.26 40.45
N ILE A 139 -31.78 61.11 40.17
CA ILE A 139 -32.29 60.67 38.87
C ILE A 139 -32.10 61.78 37.84
N GLN A 140 -31.46 61.43 36.73
CA GLN A 140 -31.17 62.35 35.65
C GLN A 140 -31.52 61.72 34.31
N VAL A 141 -32.53 62.28 33.64
CA VAL A 141 -32.93 61.88 32.28
C VAL A 141 -32.16 62.70 31.27
N GLU A 142 -31.47 62.02 30.35
CA GLU A 142 -30.66 62.60 29.29
C GLU A 142 -29.74 63.77 29.70
N LYS A 143 -29.02 63.66 30.82
CA LYS A 143 -28.02 64.67 31.21
C LYS A 143 -26.62 64.24 30.78
N TYR A 144 -25.79 65.23 30.41
CA TYR A 144 -24.40 64.96 30.07
C TYR A 144 -23.59 64.64 31.32
N LEU A 145 -22.97 63.46 31.32
CA LEU A 145 -21.94 63.04 32.25
C LEU A 145 -20.57 63.29 31.60
N PHE A 146 -19.72 64.03 32.30
CA PHE A 146 -18.38 64.39 31.84
C PHE A 146 -17.35 63.40 32.39
N ASP A 147 -16.27 63.16 31.63
CA ASP A 147 -15.16 62.33 32.11
C ASP A 147 -14.51 62.98 33.35
N LYS A 148 -14.23 62.16 34.38
CA LYS A 148 -13.48 62.58 35.58
C LYS A 148 -12.06 63.05 35.26
N ASP A 149 -11.50 62.65 34.11
CA ASP A 149 -10.21 63.14 33.61
C ASP A 149 -10.41 64.45 32.82
N PRO A 150 -10.01 65.62 33.37
CA PRO A 150 -10.27 66.92 32.75
C PRO A 150 -9.51 67.13 31.44
N GLU A 151 -8.45 66.35 31.18
CA GLU A 151 -7.69 66.38 29.93
C GLU A 151 -8.40 65.59 28.81
N LYS A 152 -9.33 64.70 29.17
CA LYS A 152 -10.19 63.98 28.23
C LYS A 152 -11.52 64.71 28.10
N ASN A 153 -11.68 65.48 27.03
CA ASN A 153 -12.97 66.11 26.65
C ASN A 153 -14.00 65.08 26.13
N ALA A 154 -14.20 63.99 26.87
CA ALA A 154 -15.20 62.97 26.59
C ALA A 154 -16.43 63.20 27.47
N ARG A 155 -17.61 63.08 26.87
CA ARG A 155 -18.90 63.15 27.58
C ARG A 155 -19.86 62.13 27.00
N ARG A 156 -20.74 61.61 27.83
CA ARG A 156 -21.84 60.71 27.43
C ARG A 156 -23.14 61.19 28.04
N ARG A 157 -24.25 60.89 27.37
CA ARG A 157 -25.61 61.28 27.77
C ARG A 157 -26.41 59.98 27.83
N PRO A 158 -26.43 59.26 28.98
CA PRO A 158 -27.27 58.08 29.11
C PRO A 158 -28.74 58.46 29.07
N ASP A 159 -29.62 57.51 28.76
CA ASP A 159 -31.07 57.74 28.78
C ASP A 159 -31.55 58.06 30.18
N VAL A 160 -31.08 57.30 31.18
CA VAL A 160 -31.34 57.53 32.60
C VAL A 160 -30.07 57.26 33.41
N TYR A 161 -29.70 58.19 34.29
CA TYR A 161 -28.70 58.01 35.34
C TYR A 161 -29.38 58.06 36.72
N PHE A 162 -28.89 57.27 37.67
CA PHE A 162 -29.34 57.33 39.07
C PHE A 162 -28.32 56.69 40.02
N GLU A 163 -28.48 56.95 41.31
CA GLU A 163 -27.72 56.33 42.40
C GLU A 163 -28.65 55.49 43.27
N THR A 164 -28.20 54.29 43.63
CA THR A 164 -28.90 53.47 44.62
C THR A 164 -28.64 53.98 46.02
N VAL A 165 -29.49 53.60 46.97
CA VAL A 165 -29.29 53.91 48.41
C VAL A 165 -27.99 53.27 48.95
N SER A 166 -27.47 52.21 48.30
CA SER A 166 -26.17 51.60 48.60
C SER A 166 -24.97 52.41 48.07
N GLY A 167 -25.20 53.47 47.29
CA GLY A 167 -24.16 54.30 46.69
C GLY A 167 -23.63 53.79 45.35
N ASP A 168 -24.30 52.83 44.72
CA ASP A 168 -23.94 52.34 43.39
C ASP A 168 -24.54 53.26 42.32
N CYS A 169 -23.69 53.78 41.42
CA CYS A 169 -24.12 54.62 40.31
C CYS A 169 -24.49 53.75 39.11
N PHE A 170 -25.64 54.02 38.49
CA PHE A 170 -26.11 53.32 37.30
C PHE A 170 -26.37 54.28 36.14
N ALA A 171 -26.09 53.80 34.93
CA ALA A 171 -26.55 54.39 33.68
C ALA A 171 -27.35 53.33 32.91
N ILE A 172 -28.58 53.67 32.52
CA ILE A 172 -29.41 52.83 31.65
C ILE A 172 -29.33 53.38 30.23
N GLU A 173 -29.12 52.49 29.29
CA GLU A 173 -29.22 52.75 27.85
C GLU A 173 -30.33 51.83 27.29
N LEU A 174 -31.37 52.45 26.77
CA LEU A 174 -32.46 51.80 26.07
C LEU A 174 -32.04 51.53 24.64
N THR A 175 -32.18 50.28 24.20
CA THR A 175 -31.71 49.89 22.87
C THR A 175 -32.76 49.12 22.08
N ARG A 176 -32.96 49.55 20.83
CA ARG A 176 -33.78 48.87 19.83
C ARG A 176 -33.11 48.70 18.47
N TRP A 177 -32.04 49.45 18.19
CA TRP A 177 -31.47 49.61 16.85
C TRP A 177 -30.01 49.17 16.76
N TRP A 178 -29.56 49.03 15.52
CA TRP A 178 -28.18 48.63 15.26
C TRP A 178 -27.23 49.63 15.90
N MET A 179 -26.28 49.15 16.69
CA MET A 179 -25.23 49.96 17.28
C MET A 179 -23.89 49.54 16.70
N ASP A 180 -23.05 50.53 16.37
CA ASP A 180 -21.68 50.25 15.99
C ASP A 180 -20.93 49.60 17.17
N PRO A 181 -20.24 48.45 16.99
CA PRO A 181 -19.44 47.81 18.02
C PRO A 181 -18.47 48.75 18.73
N ARG A 182 -17.91 49.72 18.00
CA ARG A 182 -17.00 50.73 18.58
C ARG A 182 -17.73 51.63 19.59
N VAL A 183 -18.97 52.01 19.30
CA VAL A 183 -19.79 52.85 20.18
C VAL A 183 -20.13 52.09 21.47
N VAL A 184 -20.50 50.82 21.37
CA VAL A 184 -20.75 49.96 22.54
C VAL A 184 -19.49 49.86 23.40
N ILE A 185 -18.36 49.48 22.80
CA ILE A 185 -17.07 49.37 23.50
C ILE A 185 -16.66 50.72 24.12
N GLU A 186 -16.82 51.83 23.43
CA GLU A 186 -16.49 53.17 23.94
C GLU A 186 -17.38 53.60 25.10
N ARG A 187 -18.69 53.33 25.03
CA ARG A 187 -19.65 53.61 26.11
C ARG A 187 -19.34 52.77 27.34
N GLU A 188 -19.18 51.47 27.16
CA GLU A 188 -18.78 50.56 28.24
C GLU A 188 -17.48 51.03 28.90
N ARG A 189 -16.45 51.37 28.11
CA ARG A 189 -15.18 51.90 28.63
C ARG A 189 -15.35 53.23 29.35
N PHE A 190 -16.20 54.12 28.84
CA PHE A 190 -16.46 55.41 29.48
C PHE A 190 -17.09 55.21 30.86
N PHE A 191 -18.25 54.56 30.94
CA PHE A 191 -18.98 54.38 32.20
C PHE A 191 -18.16 53.60 33.22
N ARG A 192 -17.45 52.56 32.77
CA ARG A 192 -16.50 51.80 33.60
C ARG A 192 -15.42 52.69 34.22
N ARG A 193 -14.78 53.57 33.44
CA ARG A 193 -13.79 54.52 33.99
C ARG A 193 -14.40 55.49 35.00
N GLN A 194 -15.66 55.84 34.81
CA GLN A 194 -16.38 56.71 35.74
C GLN A 194 -16.84 55.97 37.01
N GLY A 195 -16.71 54.64 37.09
CA GLY A 195 -17.26 53.84 38.20
C GLY A 195 -18.78 53.77 38.17
N ILE A 196 -19.38 53.87 36.98
CA ILE A 196 -20.82 53.82 36.73
C ILE A 196 -21.15 52.48 36.08
N ASN A 197 -22.11 51.78 36.66
CA ASN A 197 -22.62 50.51 36.16
C ASN A 197 -23.54 50.75 34.96
N LEU A 198 -23.14 50.26 33.78
CA LEU A 198 -23.93 50.38 32.57
C LEU A 198 -24.89 49.20 32.43
N LEU A 199 -26.19 49.49 32.32
CA LEU A 199 -27.25 48.53 32.00
C LEU A 199 -27.84 48.83 30.62
N TRP A 200 -27.59 47.91 29.69
CA TRP A 200 -28.27 47.91 28.40
C TRP A 200 -29.63 47.23 28.54
N LEU A 201 -30.71 48.00 28.41
CA LEU A 201 -32.07 47.49 28.55
C LEU A 201 -32.74 47.42 27.17
N PHE A 202 -33.00 46.20 26.72
CA PHE A 202 -33.54 45.90 25.41
C PHE A 202 -35.06 45.85 25.41
N SER A 203 -35.64 46.18 24.25
CA SER A 203 -37.05 45.86 24.00
C SER A 203 -37.29 44.35 23.86
N PRO A 204 -38.51 43.86 24.17
CA PRO A 204 -38.84 42.44 24.10
C PRO A 204 -38.48 41.78 22.76
N THR A 205 -38.61 42.53 21.67
CA THR A 205 -38.41 42.03 20.30
C THR A 205 -37.02 42.34 19.73
N CYS A 206 -36.07 42.84 20.54
CA CYS A 206 -34.76 43.24 20.04
C CYS A 206 -33.94 42.04 19.55
N ALA A 207 -33.99 40.90 20.24
CA ALA A 207 -33.28 39.69 19.83
C ALA A 207 -33.71 39.21 18.42
N GLU A 208 -34.98 39.37 18.07
CA GLU A 208 -35.55 38.94 16.78
C GLU A 208 -35.29 39.97 15.66
N HIS A 209 -35.51 41.25 15.93
CA HIS A 209 -35.41 42.30 14.92
C HIS A 209 -34.00 42.87 14.76
N ASN A 210 -33.12 42.64 15.73
CA ASN A 210 -31.77 43.18 15.76
C ASN A 210 -30.80 42.31 16.57
N SER A 211 -30.66 41.07 16.12
CA SER A 211 -29.77 40.08 16.70
C SER A 211 -28.31 40.53 16.76
N ALA A 212 -27.85 41.38 15.84
CA ALA A 212 -26.48 41.88 15.80
C ALA A 212 -26.15 42.74 17.04
N THR A 213 -26.97 43.74 17.38
CA THR A 213 -26.76 44.53 18.60
C THR A 213 -26.97 43.70 19.85
N PHE A 214 -28.00 42.84 19.84
CA PHE A 214 -28.30 41.97 20.96
C PHE A 214 -27.10 41.06 21.28
N ASN A 215 -26.55 40.35 20.29
CA ASN A 215 -25.39 39.49 20.47
C ASN A 215 -24.14 40.28 20.85
N LEU A 216 -23.93 41.46 20.26
CA LEU A 216 -22.80 42.32 20.61
C LEU A 216 -22.78 42.64 22.11
N VAL A 217 -23.92 43.01 22.71
CA VAL A 217 -24.01 43.27 24.15
C VAL A 217 -23.99 41.98 24.96
N LEU A 218 -24.74 40.96 24.53
CA LEU A 218 -24.79 39.65 25.19
C LEU A 218 -23.39 39.07 25.36
N TYR A 219 -22.50 39.21 24.38
CA TYR A 219 -21.12 38.72 24.45
C TYR A 219 -20.12 39.81 24.88
N SER A 220 -20.57 40.85 25.59
CA SER A 220 -19.73 41.91 26.20
C SER A 220 -18.79 42.61 25.20
N GLY A 221 -19.31 42.98 24.03
CA GLY A 221 -18.55 43.61 22.95
C GLY A 221 -17.62 42.67 22.19
N GLY A 222 -17.59 41.38 22.57
CA GLY A 222 -16.84 40.33 21.91
C GLY A 222 -17.57 39.71 20.73
N ASN A 223 -16.85 38.86 20.00
CA ASN A 223 -17.49 38.01 18.99
C ASN A 223 -18.29 36.91 19.68
N GLU A 224 -19.42 36.60 19.08
CA GLU A 224 -20.19 35.41 19.43
C GLU A 224 -19.31 34.15 19.29
N PRO A 225 -19.24 33.27 20.31
CA PRO A 225 -18.41 32.08 20.25
C PRO A 225 -18.74 31.17 19.06
N SER A 226 -17.70 30.72 18.38
CA SER A 226 -17.80 29.73 17.30
C SER A 226 -18.31 28.38 17.81
N TYR A 227 -19.08 27.68 16.98
CA TYR A 227 -19.47 26.29 17.22
C TYR A 227 -18.29 25.30 17.14
N LYS A 228 -17.18 25.74 16.53
CA LYS A 228 -15.93 24.99 16.42
C LYS A 228 -14.77 25.93 16.76
N PRO A 229 -14.55 26.19 18.05
CA PRO A 229 -13.54 27.16 18.45
C PRO A 229 -12.14 26.65 18.12
N ASP A 230 -11.29 27.53 17.62
CA ASP A 230 -9.87 27.21 17.41
C ASP A 230 -9.06 27.48 18.70
N LEU A 231 -7.89 26.86 18.79
CA LEU A 231 -6.92 27.10 19.87
C LEU A 231 -6.51 28.57 19.97
N THR A 232 -6.56 29.30 18.85
CA THR A 232 -6.21 30.73 18.79
C THR A 232 -7.40 31.68 19.02
N GLU A 233 -8.63 31.17 19.14
CA GLU A 233 -9.79 32.02 19.37
C GLU A 233 -9.69 32.69 20.75
N ALA A 234 -9.81 34.01 20.79
CA ALA A 234 -9.83 34.76 22.04
C ALA A 234 -11.09 34.35 22.82
N GLY A 235 -10.92 33.89 24.06
CA GLY A 235 -12.04 33.51 24.91
C GLY A 235 -12.90 34.72 25.29
N LEU A 236 -14.10 34.45 25.81
CA LEU A 236 -14.95 35.49 26.38
C LEU A 236 -14.24 36.24 27.52
N SER A 237 -14.35 37.58 27.49
CA SER A 237 -13.71 38.48 28.44
C SER A 237 -14.59 38.76 29.68
N GLY A 238 -15.85 38.34 29.67
CA GLY A 238 -16.84 38.61 30.70
C GLY A 238 -18.01 37.62 30.68
N HIS A 239 -18.98 37.87 31.56
CA HIS A 239 -20.20 37.06 31.65
C HIS A 239 -21.22 37.54 30.62
N CYS A 240 -21.87 36.61 29.95
CA CYS A 240 -22.84 36.87 28.91
C CYS A 240 -24.25 37.07 29.46
N ASN A 241 -24.70 38.31 29.54
CA ASN A 241 -26.04 38.69 30.01
C ASN A 241 -26.58 39.81 29.11
N ALA A 242 -27.83 39.70 28.68
CA ALA A 242 -28.58 40.77 28.06
C ALA A 242 -29.86 41.02 28.86
N PHE A 243 -30.16 42.28 29.17
CA PHE A 243 -31.31 42.64 29.99
C PHE A 243 -32.45 43.09 29.09
N VAL A 244 -33.63 42.51 29.24
CA VAL A 244 -34.80 42.72 28.39
C VAL A 244 -35.97 43.17 29.25
N LEU A 245 -36.61 44.28 28.86
CA LEU A 245 -37.81 44.77 29.52
C LEU A 245 -39.04 44.18 28.82
N THR A 246 -39.45 43.00 29.27
CA THR A 246 -40.68 42.31 28.81
C THR A 246 -41.92 42.94 29.43
N ASP A 247 -43.09 42.73 28.82
CA ASP A 247 -44.36 43.22 29.36
C ASP A 247 -44.63 42.67 30.78
N ASP A 248 -44.28 41.41 31.04
CA ASP A 248 -44.39 40.79 32.36
C ASP A 248 -43.50 41.49 33.40
N THR A 249 -42.24 41.77 33.04
CA THR A 249 -41.32 42.48 33.95
C THR A 249 -41.73 43.93 34.16
N LYS A 250 -42.33 44.57 33.16
CA LYS A 250 -42.89 45.92 33.26
C LYS A 250 -44.10 45.96 34.20
N ASN A 251 -45.04 45.04 34.03
CA ASN A 251 -46.22 44.91 34.90
C ASN A 251 -45.81 44.64 36.35
N ARG A 252 -44.83 43.74 36.55
CA ARG A 252 -44.27 43.46 37.86
C ARG A 252 -43.57 44.67 38.46
N SER A 253 -42.83 45.43 37.64
CA SER A 253 -42.16 46.65 38.08
C SER A 253 -43.13 47.68 38.63
N ASN A 254 -44.23 47.93 37.90
CA ASN A 254 -45.31 48.82 38.36
C ASN A 254 -45.97 48.33 39.65
N THR A 255 -46.15 47.02 39.81
CA THR A 255 -46.81 46.47 41.00
C THR A 255 -45.93 46.58 42.24
N GLU A 256 -44.63 46.28 42.10
CA GLU A 256 -43.70 46.21 43.22
C GLU A 256 -42.92 47.52 43.45
N GLN A 257 -43.09 48.53 42.59
CA GLN A 257 -42.37 49.80 42.60
C GLN A 257 -40.85 49.61 42.64
N LYS A 258 -40.37 48.66 41.82
CA LYS A 258 -38.96 48.27 41.68
C LYS A 258 -38.68 47.90 40.23
N LEU A 259 -37.48 48.19 39.75
CA LEU A 259 -37.10 47.81 38.40
C LEU A 259 -36.84 46.30 38.31
N TRP A 260 -37.74 45.58 37.64
CA TRP A 260 -37.59 44.18 37.25
C TRP A 260 -37.31 44.09 35.75
N PHE A 261 -36.45 43.15 35.36
CA PHE A 261 -36.11 42.86 33.97
C PHE A 261 -35.84 41.37 33.78
N GLU A 262 -35.99 40.90 32.55
CA GLU A 262 -35.57 39.56 32.14
C GLU A 262 -34.08 39.61 31.80
N VAL A 263 -33.34 38.60 32.22
CA VAL A 263 -31.93 38.38 31.90
C VAL A 263 -31.86 37.21 30.96
N GLN A 264 -31.42 37.45 29.73
CA GLN A 264 -31.16 36.41 28.75
C GLN A 264 -29.66 36.09 28.73
N PHE A 265 -29.31 34.81 28.75
CA PHE A 265 -27.93 34.35 28.85
C PHE A 265 -27.72 33.00 28.14
N PRO A 266 -26.57 32.78 27.48
CA PRO A 266 -26.25 31.50 26.87
C PRO A 266 -25.78 30.47 27.91
N VAL A 267 -26.22 29.23 27.73
CA VAL A 267 -25.65 28.04 28.36
C VAL A 267 -24.92 27.25 27.29
N PHE A 268 -23.64 26.99 27.52
CA PHE A 268 -22.75 26.28 26.61
C PHE A 268 -22.64 24.81 26.98
N SER A 269 -22.54 23.95 25.97
CA SER A 269 -22.36 22.50 26.14
C SER A 269 -21.47 21.92 25.06
N ALA A 270 -20.51 21.08 25.46
CA ALA A 270 -19.62 20.39 24.53
C ALA A 270 -20.26 19.07 24.06
N HIS A 271 -20.49 18.95 22.76
CA HIS A 271 -20.84 17.67 22.13
C HIS A 271 -19.57 17.05 21.57
N THR A 272 -18.86 16.32 22.42
CA THR A 272 -17.55 15.72 22.16
C THR A 272 -17.56 14.73 20.99
N ASP A 273 -18.66 13.99 20.81
CA ASP A 273 -18.77 12.95 19.77
C ASP A 273 -18.75 13.52 18.35
N ILE A 274 -19.36 14.69 18.18
CA ILE A 274 -19.46 15.39 16.88
C ILE A 274 -18.51 16.59 16.79
N GLN A 275 -17.67 16.80 17.81
CA GLN A 275 -16.77 17.95 17.95
C GLN A 275 -17.51 19.26 17.66
N TYR A 276 -18.48 19.58 18.52
CA TYR A 276 -19.34 20.76 18.38
C TYR A 276 -19.60 21.41 19.74
N LEU A 277 -19.41 22.72 19.84
CA LEU A 277 -19.76 23.51 21.02
C LEU A 277 -21.15 24.12 20.79
N SER A 278 -22.17 23.62 21.48
CA SER A 278 -23.52 24.19 21.40
C SER A 278 -23.72 25.33 22.39
N LYS A 279 -24.72 26.16 22.10
CA LYS A 279 -25.20 27.23 22.96
C LYS A 279 -26.72 27.29 22.88
N THR A 280 -27.36 27.46 24.02
CA THR A 280 -28.81 27.64 24.13
C THR A 280 -29.07 28.87 24.98
N ILE A 281 -29.95 29.76 24.52
CA ILE A 281 -30.32 30.96 25.29
C ILE A 281 -31.37 30.56 26.32
N HIS A 282 -31.07 30.83 27.58
CA HIS A 282 -31.98 30.72 28.72
C HIS A 282 -32.35 32.12 29.20
N SER A 283 -33.42 32.20 29.99
CA SER A 283 -33.81 33.44 30.65
C SER A 283 -34.18 33.24 32.12
N THR A 284 -34.03 34.31 32.89
CA THR A 284 -34.47 34.41 34.29
C THR A 284 -34.87 35.85 34.60
N ILE A 285 -35.66 36.10 35.64
CA ILE A 285 -36.07 37.46 36.03
C ILE A 285 -35.17 37.94 37.16
N ALA A 286 -34.72 39.20 37.09
CA ALA A 286 -33.85 39.83 38.09
C ALA A 286 -34.25 41.29 38.35
N THR A 287 -33.76 41.85 39.46
CA THR A 287 -33.81 43.27 39.79
C THR A 287 -32.40 43.84 40.02
N LEU A 288 -32.28 45.13 40.33
CA LEU A 288 -31.01 45.82 40.54
C LEU A 288 -30.17 45.18 41.66
N THR A 289 -30.81 44.69 42.72
CA THR A 289 -30.12 44.04 43.86
C THR A 289 -29.58 42.65 43.55
N ASP A 290 -30.06 42.02 42.47
CA ASP A 290 -29.60 40.69 42.05
C ASP A 290 -28.34 40.77 41.16
N LEU A 291 -27.97 41.98 40.74
CA LEU A 291 -26.80 42.21 39.89
C LEU A 291 -25.52 42.09 40.69
N ASN A 292 -24.58 41.32 40.16
CA ASN A 292 -23.22 41.29 40.63
C ASN A 292 -22.40 42.42 39.97
N LEU A 293 -21.87 43.31 40.82
CA LEU A 293 -21.12 44.51 40.43
C LEU A 293 -19.59 44.38 40.66
N ASP A 294 -19.11 43.25 41.19
CA ASP A 294 -17.71 43.06 41.64
C ASP A 294 -16.86 42.22 40.67
N PRO A 295 -15.75 42.70 40.09
CA PRO A 295 -15.07 43.95 40.40
C PRO A 295 -15.66 45.15 39.68
N LYS A 296 -15.55 46.33 40.29
CA LYS A 296 -15.99 47.65 39.77
C LYS A 296 -15.61 47.97 38.31
N ASN A 297 -14.75 47.15 37.70
CA ASN A 297 -14.23 47.27 36.35
C ASN A 297 -14.90 46.31 35.33
N ARG A 298 -15.99 45.61 35.66
CA ARG A 298 -16.78 44.80 34.70
C ARG A 298 -18.18 45.36 34.51
N LEU A 299 -18.86 44.93 33.44
CA LEU A 299 -20.29 45.19 33.30
C LEU A 299 -21.08 44.39 34.35
N PRO A 300 -22.19 44.93 34.87
CA PRO A 300 -23.10 44.18 35.74
C PRO A 300 -23.60 42.90 35.05
N TYR A 301 -23.77 41.84 35.83
CA TYR A 301 -24.49 40.65 35.39
C TYR A 301 -25.35 40.07 36.51
N ALA A 302 -26.40 39.33 36.15
CA ALA A 302 -27.17 38.56 37.11
C ALA A 302 -26.75 37.08 37.13
N VAL A 303 -26.42 36.51 35.96
CA VAL A 303 -26.08 35.09 35.82
C VAL A 303 -24.61 34.90 35.44
N PRO A 304 -23.81 34.17 36.25
CA PRO A 304 -22.42 33.92 35.95
C PRO A 304 -22.27 32.82 34.88
N THR A 305 -21.98 33.20 33.62
CA THR A 305 -21.84 32.24 32.50
C THR A 305 -20.41 31.91 32.08
N LEU A 306 -19.42 32.67 32.55
CA LEU A 306 -18.03 32.55 32.10
C LEU A 306 -17.41 31.18 32.40
N ASP A 307 -17.68 30.61 33.57
CA ASP A 307 -17.12 29.30 33.96
C ASP A 307 -17.74 28.16 33.16
N ASN A 308 -19.06 28.21 32.90
CA ASN A 308 -19.73 27.26 32.03
C ASN A 308 -19.17 27.29 30.60
N TYR A 309 -18.91 28.48 30.06
CA TYR A 309 -18.26 28.61 28.75
C TYR A 309 -16.85 28.02 28.75
N ARG A 310 -16.02 28.37 29.74
CA ARG A 310 -14.64 27.88 29.85
C ARG A 310 -14.60 26.36 29.92
N GLN A 311 -15.42 25.76 30.79
CA GLN A 311 -15.51 24.31 30.91
C GLN A 311 -15.92 23.65 29.59
N ALA A 312 -17.00 24.12 28.96
CA ALA A 312 -17.47 23.52 27.70
C ALA A 312 -16.44 23.70 26.56
N ARG A 313 -15.71 24.82 26.52
CA ARG A 313 -14.64 25.04 25.56
C ARG A 313 -13.45 24.10 25.82
N ASP A 314 -13.04 23.96 27.07
CA ASP A 314 -11.89 23.13 27.45
C ASP A 314 -12.18 21.64 27.16
N ASP A 315 -13.40 21.16 27.49
CA ASP A 315 -13.86 19.81 27.16
C ASP A 315 -13.84 19.56 25.63
N TYR A 316 -14.27 20.54 24.84
CA TYR A 316 -14.20 20.49 23.38
C TYR A 316 -12.76 20.41 22.88
N LEU A 317 -11.88 21.31 23.35
CA LEU A 317 -10.49 21.41 22.88
C LEU A 317 -9.69 20.16 23.25
N GLN A 318 -9.88 19.65 24.47
CA GLN A 318 -9.27 18.40 24.91
C GLN A 318 -9.66 17.25 23.97
N LYS A 319 -10.95 17.12 23.63
CA LYS A 319 -11.40 16.07 22.73
C LYS A 319 -10.82 16.21 21.32
N VAL A 320 -10.75 17.43 20.78
CA VAL A 320 -10.15 17.71 19.47
C VAL A 320 -8.66 17.36 19.46
N GLU A 321 -7.94 17.69 20.53
CA GLU A 321 -6.53 17.36 20.69
C GLU A 321 -6.32 15.85 20.77
N GLU A 322 -7.08 15.14 21.61
CA GLU A 322 -7.05 13.68 21.73
C GLU A 322 -7.33 12.98 20.39
N ASP A 323 -8.37 13.40 19.66
CA ASP A 323 -8.71 12.81 18.37
C ASP A 323 -7.66 13.12 17.30
N THR A 324 -7.07 14.32 17.34
CA THR A 324 -5.96 14.71 16.47
C THR A 324 -4.71 13.88 16.76
N GLN A 325 -4.38 13.68 18.03
CA GLN A 325 -3.26 12.86 18.46
C GLN A 325 -3.47 11.38 18.10
N ASN A 326 -4.69 10.85 18.31
CA ASN A 326 -5.06 9.50 17.87
C ASN A 326 -4.92 9.31 16.36
N LYS A 327 -5.33 10.30 15.56
CA LYS A 327 -5.12 10.29 14.09
C LYS A 327 -3.64 10.29 13.74
N ARG A 328 -2.82 11.13 14.40
CA ARG A 328 -1.35 11.16 14.23
C ARG A 328 -0.71 9.84 14.60
N ASP A 329 -1.14 9.20 15.69
CA ASP A 329 -0.60 7.92 16.15
C ASP A 329 -0.97 6.77 15.22
N LYS A 330 -2.21 6.74 14.70
CA LYS A 330 -2.64 5.79 13.66
C LYS A 330 -1.79 5.95 12.39
N LEU A 331 -1.58 7.19 11.96
CA LEU A 331 -0.72 7.50 10.80
C LEU A 331 0.73 7.04 11.03
N ALA A 332 1.31 7.38 12.18
CA ALA A 332 2.68 7.01 12.55
C ALA A 332 2.87 5.49 12.63
N ARG A 333 1.88 4.74 13.15
CA ARG A 333 1.88 3.27 13.14
C ARG A 333 1.90 2.71 11.72
N ARG A 334 1.08 3.26 10.82
CA ARG A 334 1.03 2.83 9.41
C ARG A 334 2.35 3.10 8.68
N VAL A 335 2.94 4.28 8.88
CA VAL A 335 4.26 4.64 8.33
C VAL A 335 5.35 3.69 8.82
N ARG A 336 5.36 3.38 10.12
CA ARG A 336 6.30 2.40 10.69
C ARG A 336 6.14 1.04 10.03
N LYS A 337 4.91 0.55 9.88
CA LYS A 337 4.62 -0.74 9.21
C LYS A 337 5.14 -0.79 7.77
N VAL A 338 4.94 0.27 6.98
CA VAL A 338 5.49 0.36 5.61
C VAL A 338 7.02 0.30 5.64
N ARG A 339 7.67 1.08 6.51
CA ARG A 339 9.13 1.13 6.60
C ARG A 339 9.74 -0.20 7.03
N THR A 340 9.16 -0.85 8.05
CA THR A 340 9.59 -2.16 8.53
C THR A 340 9.48 -3.19 7.41
N MET A 341 8.33 -3.29 6.75
CA MET A 341 8.12 -4.21 5.64
C MET A 341 9.08 -3.93 4.46
N GLN A 342 9.31 -2.66 4.12
CA GLN A 342 10.30 -2.30 3.08
C GLN A 342 11.72 -2.76 3.45
N SER A 343 12.10 -2.64 4.73
CA SER A 343 13.42 -3.04 5.22
C SER A 343 13.58 -4.56 5.22
N GLU A 344 12.58 -5.29 5.73
CA GLU A 344 12.56 -6.75 5.79
C GLU A 344 12.62 -7.36 4.38
N LEU A 345 11.79 -6.86 3.45
CA LEU A 345 11.80 -7.34 2.06
C LEU A 345 13.10 -7.02 1.33
N LYS A 346 13.70 -5.86 1.60
CA LYS A 346 14.98 -5.52 1.00
C LYS A 346 16.10 -6.43 1.52
N ALA A 347 16.09 -6.79 2.81
CA ALA A 347 17.07 -7.68 3.41
C ALA A 347 16.87 -9.16 2.97
N GLY A 348 15.61 -9.60 2.88
CA GLY A 348 15.23 -10.97 2.52
C GLY A 348 15.01 -11.22 1.02
N LEU A 349 15.34 -10.26 0.14
CA LEU A 349 14.98 -10.32 -1.28
C LEU A 349 15.45 -11.63 -1.97
N ALA A 350 16.66 -12.09 -1.62
CA ALA A 350 17.27 -13.27 -2.23
C ALA A 350 16.61 -14.59 -1.79
N THR A 351 15.91 -14.61 -0.65
CA THR A 351 15.32 -15.82 -0.07
C THR A 351 13.82 -15.95 -0.35
N LEU A 352 13.22 -14.99 -1.04
CA LEU A 352 11.79 -15.00 -1.35
C LEU A 352 11.45 -16.10 -2.36
N HIS A 353 10.33 -16.80 -2.11
CA HIS A 353 9.77 -17.72 -3.07
C HIS A 353 8.92 -16.99 -4.12
N TYR A 354 8.76 -17.62 -5.28
CA TYR A 354 8.02 -17.06 -6.42
C TYR A 354 6.61 -16.59 -6.05
N HIS A 355 5.89 -17.37 -5.24
CA HIS A 355 4.49 -17.11 -4.90
C HIS A 355 4.34 -15.93 -3.92
N ASP A 356 5.31 -15.76 -3.01
CA ASP A 356 5.28 -14.72 -1.97
C ASP A 356 5.47 -13.31 -2.55
N ILE A 357 6.17 -13.19 -3.68
CA ILE A 357 6.49 -11.90 -4.31
C ILE A 357 5.21 -11.12 -4.67
N TYR A 358 4.17 -11.78 -5.19
CA TYR A 358 2.93 -11.10 -5.57
C TYR A 358 2.18 -10.57 -4.36
N ASP A 359 2.08 -11.39 -3.30
CA ASP A 359 1.43 -11.00 -2.05
C ASP A 359 2.15 -9.82 -1.39
N HIS A 360 3.48 -9.82 -1.39
CA HIS A 360 4.28 -8.71 -0.88
C HIS A 360 4.05 -7.42 -1.67
N ILE A 361 3.99 -7.48 -3.00
CA ILE A 361 3.67 -6.31 -3.84
C ILE A 361 2.26 -5.78 -3.52
N ARG A 362 1.26 -6.66 -3.40
CA ARG A 362 -0.12 -6.28 -3.06
C ARG A 362 -0.16 -5.55 -1.71
N VAL A 363 0.40 -6.17 -0.67
CA VAL A 363 0.37 -5.62 0.69
C VAL A 363 1.12 -4.29 0.78
N LEU A 364 2.26 -4.14 0.10
CA LEU A 364 2.99 -2.86 0.02
C LEU A 364 2.12 -1.73 -0.57
N ASN A 365 1.38 -2.02 -1.65
CA ASN A 365 0.50 -1.05 -2.28
C ASN A 365 -0.68 -0.68 -1.37
N GLU A 366 -1.32 -1.65 -0.72
CA GLU A 366 -2.42 -1.42 0.22
C GLU A 366 -2.01 -0.58 1.44
N LEU A 367 -0.81 -0.81 1.96
CA LEU A 367 -0.30 -0.05 3.08
C LEU A 367 0.07 1.40 2.68
N THR A 368 0.58 1.59 1.47
CA THR A 368 1.12 2.88 0.99
C THR A 368 0.05 3.80 0.40
N ARG A 369 -0.98 3.26 -0.27
CA ARG A 369 -1.99 4.05 -0.99
C ARG A 369 -2.69 5.12 -0.13
N PRO A 370 -3.12 4.84 1.12
CA PRO A 370 -3.77 5.88 1.94
C PRO A 370 -2.81 6.94 2.47
N LEU A 371 -1.49 6.75 2.33
CA LEU A 371 -0.49 7.71 2.78
C LEU A 371 -0.22 8.80 1.73
N LEU A 372 -0.70 8.63 0.49
CA LEU A 372 -0.42 9.53 -0.64
C LEU A 372 -0.98 10.94 -0.47
N VAL A 373 -2.03 11.09 0.33
CA VAL A 373 -2.66 12.39 0.64
C VAL A 373 -1.82 13.25 1.59
N HIS A 374 -0.74 12.70 2.16
CA HIS A 374 0.13 13.41 3.10
C HIS A 374 1.41 13.89 2.42
N SER A 375 1.99 15.00 2.91
CA SER A 375 3.19 15.65 2.33
C SER A 375 4.40 14.71 2.20
N PHE A 376 4.58 13.75 3.10
CA PHE A 376 5.65 12.74 3.02
C PHE A 376 5.29 11.50 2.18
N GLY A 377 4.04 11.38 1.74
CA GLY A 377 3.52 10.22 1.01
C GLY A 377 4.27 9.91 -0.27
N GLY A 378 4.60 10.96 -1.04
CA GLY A 378 5.37 10.82 -2.29
C GLY A 378 6.76 10.20 -2.09
N TYR A 379 7.44 10.51 -0.98
CA TYR A 379 8.74 9.89 -0.66
C TYR A 379 8.61 8.39 -0.38
N LEU A 380 7.60 7.99 0.41
CA LEU A 380 7.34 6.57 0.69
C LEU A 380 6.89 5.81 -0.55
N GLN A 381 6.10 6.44 -1.41
CA GLN A 381 5.68 5.86 -2.69
C GLN A 381 6.89 5.57 -3.57
N LYS A 382 7.77 6.54 -3.79
CA LYS A 382 8.98 6.35 -4.61
C LYS A 382 9.84 5.18 -4.12
N ARG A 383 10.03 5.05 -2.81
CA ARG A 383 10.75 3.91 -2.21
C ARG A 383 10.01 2.59 -2.41
N THR A 384 8.69 2.60 -2.31
CA THR A 384 7.85 1.42 -2.55
C THR A 384 7.96 0.96 -4.00
N GLU A 385 7.90 1.88 -4.95
CA GLU A 385 8.04 1.61 -6.39
C GLU A 385 9.42 1.02 -6.73
N GLN A 386 10.49 1.57 -6.13
CA GLN A 386 11.85 1.01 -6.27
C GLN A 386 11.92 -0.43 -5.76
N LEU A 387 11.32 -0.72 -4.60
CA LEU A 387 11.29 -2.07 -4.05
C LEU A 387 10.44 -3.02 -4.90
N ILE A 388 9.30 -2.57 -5.42
CA ILE A 388 8.46 -3.34 -6.35
C ILE A 388 9.25 -3.67 -7.62
N ALA A 389 10.06 -2.76 -8.15
CA ALA A 389 10.92 -3.04 -9.29
C ALA A 389 11.94 -4.14 -8.98
N LEU A 390 12.58 -4.10 -7.80
CA LEU A 390 13.49 -5.16 -7.34
C LEU A 390 12.79 -6.52 -7.19
N LEU A 391 11.58 -6.53 -6.63
CA LEU A 391 10.77 -7.73 -6.47
C LEU A 391 10.40 -8.34 -7.83
N ARG A 392 10.03 -7.52 -8.82
CA ARG A 392 9.77 -7.97 -10.20
C ARG A 392 11.02 -8.55 -10.86
N ALA A 393 12.17 -7.90 -10.68
CA ALA A 393 13.44 -8.43 -11.21
C ALA A 393 13.81 -9.77 -10.56
N GLN A 394 13.60 -9.94 -9.25
CA GLN A 394 13.82 -11.23 -8.57
C GLN A 394 12.87 -12.31 -9.07
N LYS A 395 11.59 -11.97 -9.31
CA LYS A 395 10.61 -12.88 -9.90
C LYS A 395 11.11 -13.41 -11.25
N GLN A 396 11.56 -12.52 -12.14
CA GLN A 396 12.08 -12.88 -13.44
C GLN A 396 13.29 -13.83 -13.32
N LYS A 397 14.23 -13.55 -12.42
CA LYS A 397 15.38 -14.44 -12.17
C LYS A 397 14.95 -15.85 -11.72
N LEU A 398 13.92 -15.96 -10.89
CA LEU A 398 13.38 -17.25 -10.45
C LEU A 398 12.68 -18.01 -11.59
N GLU A 399 11.98 -17.30 -12.49
CA GLU A 399 11.39 -17.88 -13.71
C GLU A 399 12.47 -18.42 -14.64
N GLU A 400 13.49 -17.62 -14.94
CA GLU A 400 14.64 -18.01 -15.77
C GLU A 400 15.37 -19.22 -15.17
N ALA A 401 15.61 -19.24 -13.84
CA ALA A 401 16.25 -20.35 -13.16
C ALA A 401 15.38 -21.63 -13.19
N SER A 402 14.06 -21.50 -13.08
CA SER A 402 13.13 -22.63 -13.17
C SER A 402 13.08 -23.20 -14.59
N GLN A 403 12.98 -22.34 -15.61
CA GLN A 403 13.02 -22.72 -17.02
C GLN A 403 14.33 -23.44 -17.35
N LYS A 404 15.47 -22.91 -16.89
CA LYS A 404 16.77 -23.55 -17.07
C LYS A 404 16.85 -24.93 -16.45
N ARG A 405 16.32 -25.13 -15.24
CA ARG A 405 16.29 -26.46 -14.59
C ARG A 405 15.41 -27.45 -15.35
N GLN A 406 14.24 -27.00 -15.79
CA GLN A 406 13.33 -27.84 -16.57
C GLN A 406 13.97 -28.27 -17.89
N ALA A 407 14.58 -27.33 -18.61
CA ALA A 407 15.28 -27.61 -19.86
C ALA A 407 16.46 -28.57 -19.67
N LEU A 408 17.27 -28.41 -18.60
CA LEU A 408 18.35 -29.36 -18.29
C LEU A 408 17.83 -30.77 -17.99
N SER A 409 16.71 -30.89 -17.26
CA SER A 409 16.09 -32.19 -17.01
C SER A 409 15.53 -32.83 -18.29
N GLN A 410 14.99 -32.03 -19.21
CA GLN A 410 14.53 -32.51 -20.51
C GLN A 410 15.69 -32.99 -21.38
N LEU A 411 16.83 -32.28 -21.39
CA LEU A 411 18.03 -32.71 -22.12
C LEU A 411 18.51 -34.09 -21.66
N GLU A 412 18.54 -34.34 -20.35
CA GLU A 412 18.93 -35.65 -19.81
C GLU A 412 17.93 -36.75 -20.21
N GLN A 413 16.63 -36.46 -20.26
CA GLN A 413 15.62 -37.41 -20.72
C GLN A 413 15.75 -37.72 -22.22
N ILE A 414 16.05 -36.72 -23.05
CA ILE A 414 16.25 -36.90 -24.49
C ILE A 414 17.50 -37.73 -24.76
N GLU A 415 18.63 -37.40 -24.12
CA GLU A 415 19.88 -38.16 -24.25
C GLU A 415 19.70 -39.65 -23.93
N ASN A 416 19.02 -39.97 -22.82
CA ASN A 416 18.69 -41.34 -22.46
C ASN A 416 17.74 -42.01 -23.48
N SER A 417 16.78 -41.27 -24.01
CA SER A 417 15.83 -41.78 -25.01
C SER A 417 16.51 -42.10 -26.33
N MET A 418 17.50 -41.29 -26.75
CA MET A 418 18.31 -41.53 -27.94
C MET A 418 19.12 -42.84 -27.82
N LEU A 419 19.75 -43.07 -26.67
CA LEU A 419 20.47 -44.32 -26.39
C LEU A 419 19.54 -45.54 -26.42
N LEU A 420 18.35 -45.42 -25.83
CA LEU A 420 17.36 -46.50 -25.86
C LEU A 420 16.87 -46.79 -27.28
N SER A 421 16.61 -45.77 -28.09
CA SER A 421 16.25 -45.95 -29.51
C SER A 421 17.36 -46.66 -30.29
N GLN A 422 18.62 -46.30 -30.07
CA GLN A 422 19.76 -46.97 -30.69
C GLN A 422 19.85 -48.46 -30.27
N GLN A 423 19.62 -48.77 -28.99
CA GLN A 423 19.59 -50.15 -28.50
C GLN A 423 18.45 -50.97 -29.09
N ARG A 424 17.29 -50.36 -29.38
CA ARG A 424 16.18 -51.03 -30.05
C ARG A 424 16.47 -51.26 -31.54
N LEU A 425 17.15 -50.34 -32.22
CA LEU A 425 17.46 -50.49 -33.65
C LEU A 425 18.58 -51.50 -33.94
N HIS A 426 19.60 -51.56 -33.08
CA HIS A 426 20.81 -52.35 -33.34
C HIS A 426 21.08 -53.47 -32.33
N GLY A 427 20.28 -53.55 -31.25
CA GLY A 427 20.37 -54.59 -30.23
C GLY A 427 19.46 -55.80 -30.49
N ALA A 428 19.17 -56.58 -29.44
CA ALA A 428 18.44 -57.85 -29.54
C ALA A 428 16.92 -57.71 -29.79
N PHE A 429 16.39 -56.49 -29.80
CA PHE A 429 14.96 -56.21 -29.93
C PHE A 429 14.66 -55.86 -31.39
N SER A 430 13.77 -56.61 -32.06
CA SER A 430 13.33 -56.24 -33.41
C SER A 430 12.23 -55.19 -33.32
N THR A 431 12.52 -53.96 -33.75
CA THR A 431 11.53 -52.87 -33.85
C THR A 431 11.42 -52.34 -35.28
N ASN A 432 10.28 -51.71 -35.59
CA ASN A 432 10.03 -51.08 -36.88
C ASN A 432 10.86 -49.79 -37.02
N LEU A 433 11.79 -49.76 -37.98
CA LEU A 433 12.66 -48.61 -38.29
C LEU A 433 11.88 -47.31 -38.50
N ASN A 434 10.71 -47.35 -39.16
CA ASN A 434 9.92 -46.16 -39.41
C ASN A 434 9.31 -45.57 -38.14
N THR A 435 9.03 -46.39 -37.14
CA THR A 435 8.53 -45.92 -35.84
C THR A 435 9.64 -45.23 -35.06
N GLU A 436 10.84 -45.81 -35.03
CA GLU A 436 11.98 -45.20 -34.35
C GLU A 436 12.47 -43.93 -35.04
N LEU A 437 12.48 -43.88 -36.38
CA LEU A 437 12.83 -42.66 -37.12
C LEU A 437 11.91 -41.49 -36.75
N LYS A 438 10.60 -41.73 -36.62
CA LYS A 438 9.65 -40.69 -36.19
C LYS A 438 9.92 -40.21 -34.76
N GLU A 439 10.26 -41.12 -33.85
CA GLU A 439 10.61 -40.75 -32.47
C GLU A 439 11.91 -39.95 -32.42
N LEU A 440 12.92 -40.32 -33.22
CA LEU A 440 14.18 -39.58 -33.31
C LEU A 440 13.97 -38.18 -33.94
N GLU A 441 13.15 -38.07 -34.98
CA GLU A 441 12.77 -36.77 -35.56
C GLU A 441 12.02 -35.89 -34.55
N ARG A 442 11.11 -36.48 -33.77
CA ARG A 442 10.42 -35.78 -32.66
C ARG A 442 11.40 -35.30 -31.58
N MET A 443 12.40 -36.12 -31.23
CA MET A 443 13.44 -35.72 -30.28
C MET A 443 14.30 -34.58 -30.81
N LEU A 444 14.58 -34.53 -32.12
CA LEU A 444 15.30 -33.43 -32.75
C LEU A 444 14.51 -32.11 -32.68
N GLU A 445 13.20 -32.14 -32.94
CA GLU A 445 12.31 -30.98 -32.76
C GLU A 445 12.35 -30.48 -31.31
N GLN A 446 12.31 -31.38 -30.33
CA GLN A 446 12.40 -31.04 -28.90
C GLN A 446 13.74 -30.40 -28.52
N LEU A 447 14.86 -30.85 -29.12
CA LEU A 447 16.18 -30.25 -28.90
C LEU A 447 16.27 -28.84 -29.48
N GLU A 448 15.67 -28.58 -30.63
CA GLU A 448 15.59 -27.23 -31.21
C GLU A 448 14.73 -26.28 -30.36
N GLU A 449 13.61 -26.76 -29.81
CA GLU A 449 12.82 -25.98 -28.85
C GLU A 449 13.65 -25.60 -27.60
N ILE A 450 14.42 -26.55 -27.08
CA ILE A 450 15.30 -26.31 -25.92
C ILE A 450 16.43 -25.33 -26.27
N LYS A 451 17.06 -25.46 -27.45
CA LYS A 451 18.11 -24.54 -27.95
C LYS A 451 17.60 -23.11 -28.05
N ASN A 452 16.35 -22.93 -28.49
CA ASN A 452 15.70 -21.62 -28.56
C ASN A 452 15.32 -21.06 -27.18
N THR A 453 15.23 -21.93 -26.15
CA THR A 453 14.84 -21.55 -24.78
C THR A 453 16.03 -21.27 -23.88
N ILE A 454 17.13 -22.02 -24.03
CA ILE A 454 18.35 -21.88 -23.25
C ILE A 454 19.59 -21.95 -24.15
N ASP A 455 20.50 -20.99 -23.96
CA ASP A 455 21.84 -21.05 -24.54
C ASP A 455 22.64 -22.16 -23.84
N ASN A 456 22.79 -23.31 -24.51
CA ASN A 456 23.41 -24.50 -23.97
C ASN A 456 24.07 -25.35 -25.05
N ASP A 457 25.40 -25.35 -25.06
CA ASP A 457 26.26 -26.12 -25.98
C ASP A 457 25.89 -27.61 -26.04
N LYS A 458 25.41 -28.20 -24.93
CA LYS A 458 25.01 -29.62 -24.91
C LYS A 458 23.78 -29.89 -25.78
N ALA A 459 22.82 -28.98 -25.82
CA ALA A 459 21.62 -29.14 -26.65
C ALA A 459 21.98 -29.12 -28.14
N GLU A 460 22.87 -28.21 -28.54
CA GLU A 460 23.38 -28.11 -29.90
C GLU A 460 24.17 -29.37 -30.30
N GLN A 461 25.10 -29.80 -29.46
CA GLN A 461 25.88 -31.02 -29.73
C GLN A 461 25.01 -32.29 -29.82
N LEU A 462 23.95 -32.40 -29.00
CA LEU A 462 23.01 -33.52 -29.10
C LEU A 462 22.18 -33.47 -30.39
N ALA A 463 21.73 -32.28 -30.80
CA ALA A 463 20.97 -32.09 -32.03
C ALA A 463 21.80 -32.45 -33.26
N ASP A 464 23.05 -31.99 -33.32
CA ASP A 464 23.98 -32.30 -34.40
C ASP A 464 24.26 -33.81 -34.48
N ALA A 465 24.54 -34.45 -33.33
CA ALA A 465 24.77 -35.90 -33.26
C ALA A 465 23.54 -36.70 -33.73
N LEU A 466 22.33 -36.27 -33.34
CA LEU A 466 21.09 -36.91 -33.73
C LEU A 466 20.77 -36.72 -35.22
N LEU A 467 21.00 -35.53 -35.76
CA LEU A 467 20.79 -35.23 -37.17
C LEU A 467 21.68 -36.11 -38.06
N VAL A 468 22.96 -36.22 -37.73
CA VAL A 468 23.91 -37.10 -38.42
C VAL A 468 23.43 -38.56 -38.33
N TYR A 469 23.03 -39.00 -37.13
CA TYR A 469 22.54 -40.36 -36.91
C TYR A 469 21.29 -40.70 -37.75
N ILE A 470 20.31 -39.80 -37.80
CA ILE A 470 19.10 -39.96 -38.62
C ILE A 470 19.45 -40.04 -40.12
N GLN A 471 20.36 -39.17 -40.60
CA GLN A 471 20.79 -39.18 -42.00
C GLN A 471 21.48 -40.49 -42.38
N GLU A 472 22.39 -40.99 -41.54
CA GLU A 472 23.07 -42.26 -41.76
C GLU A 472 22.08 -43.43 -41.71
N LEU A 473 21.12 -43.45 -40.77
CA LEU A 473 20.10 -44.50 -40.67
C LEU A 473 19.23 -44.57 -41.93
N LYS A 474 18.85 -43.42 -42.49
CA LYS A 474 18.09 -43.35 -43.74
C LYS A 474 18.89 -43.87 -44.95
N THR A 475 20.21 -43.69 -44.93
CA THR A 475 21.09 -44.05 -46.05
C THR A 475 21.52 -45.51 -45.99
N ASN A 476 21.74 -46.07 -44.80
CA ASN A 476 22.26 -47.42 -44.59
C ASN A 476 21.48 -48.18 -43.49
N PRO A 477 20.20 -48.55 -43.73
CA PRO A 477 19.33 -49.10 -42.70
C PRO A 477 19.78 -50.45 -42.14
N ASP A 478 20.51 -51.24 -42.92
CA ASP A 478 20.92 -52.60 -42.56
C ASP A 478 22.26 -52.64 -41.80
N ARG A 479 22.91 -51.49 -41.57
CA ARG A 479 24.21 -51.40 -40.92
C ARG A 479 24.06 -50.89 -39.48
N PRO A 480 24.80 -51.43 -38.49
CA PRO A 480 24.91 -50.80 -37.19
C PRO A 480 25.59 -49.44 -37.33
N ILE A 481 24.85 -48.37 -37.01
CA ILE A 481 25.32 -46.99 -37.12
C ILE A 481 25.62 -46.46 -35.72
N PRO A 482 26.78 -45.80 -35.52
CA PRO A 482 27.13 -45.23 -34.23
C PRO A 482 26.44 -43.88 -34.00
N LEU A 483 25.75 -43.74 -32.87
CA LEU A 483 25.32 -42.46 -32.33
C LEU A 483 26.47 -41.86 -31.51
N ASN A 484 27.09 -40.80 -32.04
CA ASN A 484 28.25 -40.16 -31.42
C ASN A 484 27.83 -39.06 -30.46
N LEU A 485 27.42 -39.44 -29.24
CA LEU A 485 27.09 -38.47 -28.20
C LEU A 485 28.33 -37.77 -27.63
N PRO A 486 28.24 -36.53 -27.14
CA PRO A 486 29.34 -35.83 -26.50
C PRO A 486 29.95 -36.62 -25.33
N GLY A 487 31.28 -36.69 -25.24
CA GLY A 487 31.97 -37.44 -24.19
C GLY A 487 32.12 -38.95 -24.45
N THR A 488 31.53 -39.48 -25.52
CA THR A 488 31.56 -40.92 -25.83
C THR A 488 32.97 -41.41 -26.18
N GLN A 489 33.79 -40.58 -26.84
CA GLN A 489 35.16 -40.96 -27.24
C GLN A 489 36.08 -41.12 -26.02
N GLU A 490 36.00 -40.21 -25.06
CA GLU A 490 36.76 -40.26 -23.81
C GLU A 490 36.40 -41.51 -23.01
N GLN A 491 35.11 -41.85 -22.95
CA GLN A 491 34.65 -43.07 -22.29
C GLN A 491 35.14 -44.34 -23.00
N LEU A 492 35.35 -44.30 -24.32
CA LEU A 492 35.81 -45.45 -25.11
C LEU A 492 37.32 -45.47 -25.39
N ALA A 493 38.10 -44.56 -24.80
CA ALA A 493 39.54 -44.48 -25.01
C ALA A 493 40.27 -45.81 -24.75
N GLU A 494 39.84 -46.56 -23.73
CA GLU A 494 40.39 -47.89 -23.43
C GLU A 494 40.06 -48.92 -24.52
N CYS A 495 38.87 -48.85 -25.13
CA CYS A 495 38.47 -49.73 -26.24
C CYS A 495 39.34 -49.46 -27.47
N TYR A 496 39.50 -48.19 -27.85
CA TYR A 496 40.34 -47.80 -28.98
C TYR A 496 41.81 -48.17 -28.75
N LYS A 497 42.33 -47.93 -27.55
CA LYS A 497 43.68 -48.35 -27.17
C LYS A 497 43.86 -49.87 -27.28
N PHE A 498 42.89 -50.65 -26.80
CA PHE A 498 42.98 -52.11 -26.90
C PHE A 498 42.89 -52.61 -28.34
N LEU A 499 42.02 -52.01 -29.16
CA LEU A 499 41.94 -52.32 -30.58
C LEU A 499 43.27 -52.01 -31.30
N GLN A 500 43.89 -50.89 -30.98
CA GLN A 500 45.22 -50.52 -31.49
C GLN A 500 46.30 -51.50 -31.04
N GLU A 501 46.33 -51.86 -29.75
CA GLU A 501 47.25 -52.88 -29.20
C GLU A 501 47.15 -54.20 -29.99
N LEU A 502 45.92 -54.66 -30.28
CA LEU A 502 45.68 -55.89 -31.04
C LEU A 502 46.12 -55.79 -32.50
N ASN A 503 45.88 -54.65 -33.16
CA ASN A 503 46.20 -54.48 -34.58
C ASN A 503 47.69 -54.24 -34.85
N GLU A 504 48.38 -53.50 -33.97
CA GLU A 504 49.79 -53.12 -34.18
C GLU A 504 50.78 -54.11 -33.57
N THR A 505 50.54 -54.49 -32.31
CA THR A 505 51.47 -55.36 -31.55
C THR A 505 51.05 -56.82 -31.65
N GLY A 506 49.75 -57.07 -31.77
CA GLY A 506 49.18 -58.41 -31.70
C GLY A 506 49.23 -58.98 -30.29
N VAL A 507 48.91 -60.26 -30.17
CA VAL A 507 49.05 -60.99 -28.91
C VAL A 507 50.53 -61.38 -28.74
N THR A 508 51.12 -61.10 -27.57
CA THR A 508 52.56 -61.34 -27.28
C THR A 508 52.82 -62.54 -26.38
N GLU A 509 51.79 -63.07 -25.73
CA GLU A 509 51.85 -64.26 -24.88
C GLU A 509 50.82 -65.30 -25.33
N LEU A 510 51.00 -66.57 -24.94
CA LEU A 510 50.02 -67.62 -25.20
C LEU A 510 48.62 -67.23 -24.67
N PRO A 511 47.55 -67.39 -25.46
CA PRO A 511 46.19 -67.03 -25.06
C PRO A 511 45.70 -67.83 -23.84
N THR A 512 45.83 -67.26 -22.64
CA THR A 512 45.39 -67.86 -21.36
C THR A 512 43.94 -67.51 -20.99
N GLY A 513 43.25 -66.72 -21.81
CA GLY A 513 41.89 -66.24 -21.56
C GLY A 513 41.79 -64.85 -20.91
N HIS A 514 42.89 -64.22 -20.49
CA HIS A 514 42.86 -62.85 -19.97
C HIS A 514 42.36 -61.82 -20.98
N ASN A 515 42.75 -61.95 -22.25
CA ASN A 515 42.26 -61.07 -23.31
C ASN A 515 40.76 -61.25 -23.55
N ASN A 516 40.21 -62.45 -23.36
CA ASN A 516 38.76 -62.70 -23.45
C ASN A 516 37.99 -62.02 -22.31
N ILE A 517 38.57 -61.96 -21.10
CA ILE A 517 37.98 -61.21 -19.97
C ILE A 517 38.02 -59.71 -20.25
N LYS A 518 39.15 -59.19 -20.76
CA LYS A 518 39.30 -57.78 -21.14
C LYS A 518 38.32 -57.43 -22.26
N LEU A 519 38.20 -58.28 -23.28
CA LEU A 519 37.25 -58.15 -24.38
C LEU A 519 35.81 -58.10 -23.87
N ALA A 520 35.34 -59.09 -23.11
CA ALA A 520 33.96 -59.13 -22.60
C ALA A 520 33.58 -57.89 -21.76
N ARG A 521 34.52 -57.35 -20.99
CA ARG A 521 34.32 -56.10 -20.24
C ARG A 521 34.20 -54.88 -21.18
N LEU A 522 35.06 -54.79 -22.19
CA LEU A 522 35.05 -53.68 -23.15
C LEU A 522 33.84 -53.77 -24.09
N GLU A 523 33.44 -54.97 -24.51
CA GLU A 523 32.22 -55.20 -25.28
C GLU A 523 30.98 -54.73 -24.51
N ARG A 524 30.87 -55.04 -23.22
CA ARG A 524 29.76 -54.52 -22.38
C ARG A 524 29.73 -52.99 -22.37
N LYS A 525 30.89 -52.34 -22.21
CA LYS A 525 31.00 -50.89 -22.23
C LYS A 525 30.61 -50.29 -23.58
N CYS A 526 31.01 -50.94 -24.68
CA CYS A 526 30.58 -50.55 -26.02
C CYS A 526 29.06 -50.70 -26.21
N LEU A 527 28.45 -51.77 -25.70
CA LEU A 527 27.00 -52.00 -25.76
C LEU A 527 26.21 -50.96 -24.95
N GLU A 528 26.67 -50.60 -23.75
CA GLU A 528 26.07 -49.54 -22.92
C GLU A 528 26.05 -48.19 -23.66
N LEU A 529 27.06 -47.93 -24.48
CA LEU A 529 27.21 -46.71 -25.28
C LEU A 529 26.72 -46.89 -26.74
N GLY A 530 26.03 -47.98 -27.06
CA GLY A 530 25.46 -48.26 -28.38
C GLY A 530 26.49 -48.43 -29.52
N ARG A 531 27.76 -48.69 -29.21
CA ARG A 531 28.84 -48.92 -30.19
C ARG A 531 28.99 -50.38 -30.59
N TYR A 532 27.94 -50.89 -31.23
CA TYR A 532 27.90 -52.26 -31.75
C TYR A 532 28.97 -52.53 -32.82
N ASP A 533 29.34 -51.49 -33.58
CA ASP A 533 30.44 -51.53 -34.55
C ASP A 533 31.79 -51.87 -33.89
N LEU A 534 32.07 -51.32 -32.70
CA LEU A 534 33.32 -51.57 -31.98
C LEU A 534 33.35 -52.96 -31.35
N VAL A 535 32.19 -53.47 -30.89
CA VAL A 535 32.10 -54.86 -30.39
C VAL A 535 32.57 -55.82 -31.47
N GLN A 536 32.06 -55.66 -32.70
CA GLN A 536 32.45 -56.51 -33.83
C GLN A 536 33.94 -56.35 -34.19
N GLN A 537 34.46 -55.12 -34.20
CA GLN A 537 35.88 -54.86 -34.50
C GLN A 537 36.82 -55.46 -33.46
N LEU A 538 36.52 -55.32 -32.17
CA LEU A 538 37.33 -55.86 -31.08
C LEU A 538 37.38 -57.40 -31.11
N SER A 539 36.24 -58.05 -31.33
CA SER A 539 36.15 -59.51 -31.40
C SER A 539 36.93 -60.07 -32.59
N THR A 540 36.81 -59.41 -33.75
CA THR A 540 37.55 -59.79 -34.98
C THR A 540 39.06 -59.60 -34.79
N ALA A 541 39.48 -58.42 -34.31
CA ALA A 541 40.88 -58.09 -34.10
C ALA A 541 41.57 -59.04 -33.11
N LEU A 542 40.90 -59.41 -32.01
CA LEU A 542 41.47 -60.38 -31.06
C LEU A 542 41.64 -61.75 -31.70
N THR A 543 40.62 -62.22 -32.43
CA THR A 543 40.67 -63.51 -33.11
C THR A 543 41.81 -63.59 -34.11
N ASP A 544 42.01 -62.54 -34.90
CA ASP A 544 43.08 -62.48 -35.90
C ASP A 544 44.47 -62.35 -35.25
N ALA A 545 44.60 -61.53 -34.20
CA ALA A 545 45.85 -61.38 -33.45
C ALA A 545 46.27 -62.69 -32.76
N GLU A 546 45.33 -63.45 -32.19
CA GLU A 546 45.60 -64.77 -31.62
C GLU A 546 46.02 -65.78 -32.69
N ARG A 547 45.39 -65.74 -33.87
CA ARG A 547 45.75 -66.62 -35.00
C ARG A 547 47.17 -66.34 -35.49
N GLN A 548 47.52 -65.07 -35.68
CA GLN A 548 48.86 -64.66 -36.10
C GLN A 548 49.93 -65.02 -35.08
N PHE A 549 49.64 -64.84 -33.78
CA PHE A 549 50.55 -65.27 -32.72
C PHE A 549 50.81 -66.78 -32.76
N LYS A 550 49.75 -67.59 -32.88
CA LYS A 550 49.85 -69.05 -32.96
C LYS A 550 50.71 -69.50 -34.15
N ALA A 551 50.53 -68.88 -35.32
CA ALA A 551 51.34 -69.17 -36.51
C ALA A 551 52.83 -68.85 -36.29
N ARG A 552 53.15 -67.63 -35.83
CA ARG A 552 54.55 -67.23 -35.53
C ARG A 552 55.19 -68.12 -34.48
N TYR A 553 54.47 -68.41 -33.39
CA TYR A 553 54.98 -69.25 -32.32
C TYR A 553 55.25 -70.68 -32.81
N ALA A 554 54.39 -71.23 -33.68
CA ALA A 554 54.61 -72.53 -34.31
C ALA A 554 55.90 -72.52 -35.14
N GLU A 555 56.08 -71.53 -36.01
CA GLU A 555 57.26 -71.41 -36.87
C GLU A 555 58.57 -71.25 -36.09
N GLU A 556 58.55 -70.46 -35.01
CA GLU A 556 59.75 -70.22 -34.20
C GLU A 556 60.14 -71.42 -33.32
N ASN A 557 59.15 -72.13 -32.76
CA ASN A 557 59.40 -73.16 -31.74
C ASN A 557 59.32 -74.59 -32.28
N PHE A 558 58.65 -74.78 -33.41
CA PHE A 558 58.38 -76.05 -34.08
C PHE A 558 58.45 -75.88 -35.62
N PRO A 559 59.57 -75.38 -36.17
CA PRO A 559 59.70 -75.03 -37.59
C PRO A 559 59.49 -76.20 -38.56
N ALA A 560 59.70 -77.44 -38.12
CA ALA A 560 59.42 -78.63 -38.92
C ALA A 560 57.95 -79.02 -38.84
N LEU A 561 57.35 -79.11 -37.63
CA LEU A 561 55.95 -79.49 -37.46
C LEU A 561 54.98 -78.44 -38.03
N SER A 562 55.31 -77.14 -37.93
CA SER A 562 54.44 -76.05 -38.39
C SER A 562 54.26 -75.98 -39.90
N LYS A 563 55.10 -76.68 -40.67
CA LYS A 563 55.05 -76.70 -42.15
C LYS A 563 54.37 -77.95 -42.70
N GLY A 564 53.82 -78.80 -41.83
CA GLY A 564 53.32 -80.10 -42.22
C GLY A 564 54.44 -81.11 -42.52
N TRP A 565 54.07 -82.28 -43.02
CA TRP A 565 55.00 -83.34 -43.32
C TRP A 565 55.75 -83.13 -44.65
N CYS A 566 57.06 -83.37 -44.65
CA CYS A 566 57.91 -83.38 -45.82
C CYS A 566 59.06 -84.39 -45.66
N ALA A 567 59.52 -84.96 -46.78
CA ALA A 567 60.55 -86.00 -46.81
C ALA A 567 61.85 -85.59 -46.09
N HIS A 568 62.31 -84.34 -46.31
CA HIS A 568 63.57 -83.82 -45.77
C HIS A 568 63.44 -83.24 -44.35
N GLY A 569 62.24 -83.21 -43.74
CA GLY A 569 62.00 -82.57 -42.44
C GLY A 569 62.62 -83.33 -41.25
N GLN A 570 63.06 -82.62 -40.21
CA GLN A 570 63.65 -83.22 -39.02
C GLN A 570 62.68 -83.14 -37.83
N TYR A 571 61.85 -84.18 -37.65
CA TYR A 571 60.72 -84.14 -36.71
C TYR A 571 61.03 -84.64 -35.29
N ARG A 572 62.10 -85.42 -35.11
CA ARG A 572 62.35 -86.15 -33.86
C ARG A 572 62.42 -85.24 -32.64
N ASP A 573 63.22 -84.19 -32.71
CA ASP A 573 63.47 -83.30 -31.57
C ASP A 573 62.23 -82.47 -31.23
N GLU A 574 61.48 -82.03 -32.24
CA GLU A 574 60.22 -81.31 -32.08
C GLU A 574 59.11 -82.17 -31.49
N LEU A 575 58.97 -83.42 -31.94
CA LEU A 575 58.02 -84.39 -31.39
C LEU A 575 58.37 -84.78 -29.94
N MET A 576 59.66 -84.88 -29.60
CA MET A 576 60.12 -85.08 -28.22
C MET A 576 59.83 -83.85 -27.35
N LYS A 577 60.07 -82.64 -27.86
CA LYS A 577 59.74 -81.38 -27.20
C LYS A 577 58.24 -81.27 -26.95
N ALA A 578 57.40 -81.59 -27.95
CA ALA A 578 55.95 -81.62 -27.82
C ALA A 578 55.48 -82.64 -26.77
N LYS A 579 56.08 -83.84 -26.74
CA LYS A 579 55.81 -84.87 -25.72
C LYS A 579 56.12 -84.35 -24.31
N SER A 580 57.27 -83.72 -24.13
CA SER A 580 57.67 -83.15 -22.83
C SER A 580 56.65 -82.12 -22.34
N ILE A 581 56.15 -81.26 -23.23
CA ILE A 581 55.16 -80.24 -22.89
C ILE A 581 53.80 -80.87 -22.52
N LEU A 582 53.35 -81.86 -23.30
CA LEU A 582 52.06 -82.53 -23.08
C LEU A 582 52.03 -83.42 -21.83
N THR A 583 53.18 -83.95 -21.41
CA THR A 583 53.30 -84.81 -20.22
C THR A 583 53.59 -84.05 -18.93
N THR A 584 54.03 -82.79 -19.03
CA THR A 584 54.24 -81.94 -17.86
C THR A 584 52.89 -81.52 -17.27
N GLU A 585 52.64 -81.82 -15.99
CA GLU A 585 51.42 -81.42 -15.28
C GLU A 585 51.72 -80.38 -14.19
N TYR A 586 50.97 -79.28 -14.20
CA TYR A 586 50.95 -78.32 -13.09
C TYR A 586 49.67 -78.48 -12.27
N ARG A 587 49.73 -78.25 -10.96
CA ARG A 587 48.53 -78.23 -10.10
C ARG A 587 47.71 -76.96 -10.36
N ARG A 588 46.37 -77.07 -10.30
CA ARG A 588 45.45 -75.92 -10.33
C ARG A 588 45.85 -74.93 -9.22
N GLY A 589 46.04 -73.65 -9.57
CA GLY A 589 46.52 -72.59 -8.67
C GLY A 589 48.02 -72.28 -8.77
N HIS A 590 48.82 -73.08 -9.50
CA HIS A 590 50.21 -72.74 -9.80
C HIS A 590 50.28 -71.54 -10.78
N LYS A 591 51.27 -70.64 -10.60
CA LYS A 591 51.42 -69.43 -11.45
C LYS A 591 51.55 -69.73 -12.94
N GLN A 592 52.10 -70.90 -13.28
CA GLN A 592 52.26 -71.36 -14.67
C GLN A 592 51.12 -72.25 -15.16
N PHE A 593 50.11 -72.56 -14.33
CA PHE A 593 49.05 -73.50 -14.69
C PHE A 593 48.31 -73.05 -15.96
N ALA A 594 47.79 -71.81 -15.99
CA ALA A 594 47.02 -71.30 -17.12
C ALA A 594 47.88 -71.13 -18.39
N LYS A 595 49.15 -70.68 -18.24
CA LYS A 595 50.10 -70.55 -19.35
C LYS A 595 50.44 -71.92 -19.96
N HIS A 596 50.66 -72.91 -19.12
CA HIS A 596 50.97 -74.27 -19.55
C HIS A 596 49.76 -74.99 -20.14
N GLU A 597 48.57 -74.80 -19.57
CA GLU A 597 47.33 -75.34 -20.12
C GLU A 597 47.04 -74.77 -21.53
N ALA A 598 47.21 -73.46 -21.71
CA ALA A 598 47.10 -72.81 -23.01
C ALA A 598 48.13 -73.37 -24.01
N LEU A 599 49.38 -73.56 -23.56
CA LEU A 599 50.43 -74.18 -24.36
C LEU A 599 50.09 -75.62 -24.75
N GLN A 600 49.60 -76.45 -23.84
CA GLN A 600 49.19 -77.83 -24.14
C GLN A 600 48.07 -77.89 -25.18
N ARG A 601 47.06 -77.02 -25.07
CA ARG A 601 45.98 -76.93 -26.08
C ARG A 601 46.54 -76.53 -27.45
N PHE A 602 47.45 -75.55 -27.47
CA PHE A 602 48.11 -75.13 -28.71
C PHE A 602 48.95 -76.25 -29.33
N ILE A 603 49.75 -76.96 -28.53
CA ILE A 603 50.56 -78.09 -29.03
C ILE A 603 49.68 -79.21 -29.58
N ARG A 604 48.55 -79.53 -28.94
CA ARG A 604 47.60 -80.51 -29.48
C ARG A 604 47.03 -80.06 -30.82
N TRP A 605 46.67 -78.78 -30.96
CA TRP A 605 46.21 -78.23 -32.22
C TRP A 605 47.28 -78.36 -33.32
N LEU A 606 48.53 -77.96 -33.04
CA LEU A 606 49.64 -78.07 -33.98
C LEU A 606 49.92 -79.52 -34.41
N LEU A 607 49.87 -80.46 -33.46
CA LEU A 607 50.10 -81.88 -33.76
C LEU A 607 48.95 -82.51 -34.55
N ASN A 608 47.70 -82.05 -34.34
CA ASN A 608 46.58 -82.46 -35.17
C ASN A 608 46.75 -81.93 -36.60
N ASP A 609 47.15 -80.67 -36.77
CA ASP A 609 47.44 -80.10 -38.10
C ASP A 609 48.57 -80.86 -38.82
N PHE A 610 49.62 -81.22 -38.08
CA PHE A 610 50.70 -82.06 -38.59
C PHE A 610 50.25 -83.48 -38.93
N ARG A 611 49.35 -84.08 -38.14
CA ARG A 611 48.72 -85.37 -38.45
C ARG A 611 47.91 -85.27 -39.74
N ASP A 612 47.09 -84.23 -39.89
CA ASP A 612 46.24 -84.04 -41.08
C ASP A 612 47.11 -83.93 -42.33
N SER A 613 48.27 -83.26 -42.23
CA SER A 613 49.27 -83.24 -43.31
C SER A 613 49.90 -84.61 -43.60
N ILE A 614 50.14 -85.45 -42.59
CA ILE A 614 50.60 -86.84 -42.80
C ILE A 614 49.52 -87.64 -43.55
N GLU A 615 48.25 -87.52 -43.14
CA GLU A 615 47.12 -88.22 -43.74
C GLU A 615 46.96 -87.83 -45.22
N GLU A 616 47.04 -86.54 -45.56
CA GLU A 616 47.02 -86.05 -46.94
C GLU A 616 48.15 -86.64 -47.80
N ILE A 617 49.35 -86.77 -47.23
CA ILE A 617 50.49 -87.37 -47.93
C ILE A 617 50.29 -88.88 -48.13
N ILE A 618 49.73 -89.60 -47.16
CA ILE A 618 49.40 -91.03 -47.28
C ILE A 618 48.43 -91.25 -48.44
N GLU A 619 47.34 -90.46 -48.50
CA GLU A 619 46.36 -90.53 -49.59
C GLU A 619 47.00 -90.26 -50.95
N SER A 620 47.82 -89.22 -51.03
CA SER A 620 48.55 -88.84 -52.24
C SER A 620 49.47 -89.97 -52.72
N GLN A 621 50.25 -90.59 -51.81
CA GLN A 621 51.15 -91.68 -52.16
C GLN A 621 50.42 -92.97 -52.54
N TYR A 622 49.34 -93.33 -51.84
CA TYR A 622 48.54 -94.49 -52.19
C TYR A 622 47.99 -94.38 -53.62
N THR A 623 47.52 -93.19 -53.99
CA THR A 623 47.05 -92.88 -55.35
C THR A 623 48.15 -93.06 -56.40
N VAL A 624 49.41 -92.76 -56.07
CA VAL A 624 50.57 -92.97 -56.97
C VAL A 624 50.90 -94.46 -57.12
N VAL A 625 50.84 -95.25 -56.03
CA VAL A 625 51.08 -96.71 -56.06
C VAL A 625 50.04 -97.42 -56.94
N LEU A 626 48.76 -97.07 -56.80
CA LEU A 626 47.68 -97.62 -57.63
C LEU A 626 47.85 -97.35 -59.14
N LYS A 627 48.52 -96.26 -59.50
CA LYS A 627 48.71 -95.85 -60.90
C LYS A 627 50.02 -96.35 -61.55
N HIS A 628 50.83 -97.16 -60.84
CA HIS A 628 52.09 -97.76 -61.33
C HIS A 628 53.15 -96.77 -61.86
N PHE A 629 53.19 -95.53 -61.36
CA PHE A 629 54.19 -94.53 -61.79
C PHE A 629 55.46 -94.54 -60.92
N SER A 630 56.63 -94.39 -61.55
CA SER A 630 57.95 -94.26 -60.91
C SER A 630 58.17 -92.84 -60.34
N GLY A 631 57.35 -92.45 -59.36
CA GLY A 631 57.45 -91.17 -58.65
C GLY A 631 57.15 -91.25 -57.15
N ALA A 632 57.07 -92.46 -56.60
CA ALA A 632 56.75 -92.68 -55.18
C ALA A 632 57.90 -92.28 -54.26
N ILE A 633 57.57 -91.65 -53.12
CA ILE A 633 58.49 -91.30 -52.02
C ILE A 633 59.51 -92.42 -51.77
N GLU A 634 60.78 -92.09 -51.58
CA GLU A 634 61.84 -93.08 -51.35
C GLU A 634 61.51 -93.98 -50.15
N LYS A 635 61.96 -95.24 -50.18
CA LYS A 635 61.64 -96.23 -49.11
C LYS A 635 62.03 -95.72 -47.72
N VAL A 636 63.12 -94.95 -47.64
CA VAL A 636 63.62 -94.32 -46.42
C VAL A 636 62.64 -93.28 -45.88
N ASP A 637 62.04 -92.48 -46.76
CA ASP A 637 61.11 -91.41 -46.40
C ASP A 637 59.71 -91.95 -46.05
N LEU A 638 59.25 -93.03 -46.69
CA LEU A 638 58.04 -93.75 -46.30
C LEU A 638 58.18 -94.36 -44.90
N GLN A 639 59.33 -94.96 -44.60
CA GLN A 639 59.60 -95.47 -43.25
C GLN A 639 59.61 -94.33 -42.22
N LYS A 640 60.11 -93.15 -42.60
CA LYS A 640 60.10 -91.95 -41.76
C LYS A 640 58.69 -91.40 -41.53
N LEU A 641 57.83 -91.35 -42.55
CA LEU A 641 56.40 -91.04 -42.45
C LEU A 641 55.71 -91.98 -41.45
N ALA A 642 55.93 -93.30 -41.59
CA ALA A 642 55.37 -94.31 -40.69
C ALA A 642 55.87 -94.20 -39.25
N ASN A 643 57.15 -93.88 -39.06
CA ASN A 643 57.70 -93.63 -37.73
C ASN A 643 57.08 -92.39 -37.07
N CYS A 644 56.86 -91.31 -37.84
CA CYS A 644 56.19 -90.10 -37.32
C CYS A 644 54.72 -90.37 -36.97
N ALA A 645 53.98 -91.05 -37.83
CA ALA A 645 52.58 -91.46 -37.58
C ALA A 645 52.46 -92.35 -36.34
N GLY A 646 53.31 -93.38 -36.24
CA GLY A 646 53.35 -94.26 -35.07
C GLY A 646 53.73 -93.53 -33.78
N TYR A 647 54.60 -92.53 -33.85
CA TYR A 647 54.97 -91.70 -32.69
C TYR A 647 53.81 -90.81 -32.24
N LEU A 648 53.06 -90.19 -33.16
CA LEU A 648 51.86 -89.41 -32.84
C LEU A 648 50.82 -90.26 -32.10
N GLU A 649 50.52 -91.44 -32.62
CA GLU A 649 49.50 -92.32 -32.06
C GLU A 649 49.93 -92.92 -30.71
N GLN A 650 51.11 -93.54 -30.66
CA GLN A 650 51.53 -94.31 -29.48
C GLN A 650 52.08 -93.44 -28.36
N GLN A 651 52.80 -92.37 -28.70
CA GLN A 651 53.56 -91.58 -27.70
C GLN A 651 52.87 -90.25 -27.37
N LEU A 652 52.09 -89.68 -28.30
CA LEU A 652 51.40 -88.40 -28.13
C LEU A 652 49.88 -88.54 -28.02
N ARG A 653 49.33 -89.75 -28.22
CA ARG A 653 47.89 -90.06 -28.20
C ARG A 653 47.07 -89.25 -29.20
N ILE A 654 47.64 -89.00 -30.38
CA ILE A 654 47.00 -88.36 -31.52
C ILE A 654 46.88 -89.43 -32.61
N PRO A 655 45.76 -90.18 -32.64
CA PRO A 655 45.59 -91.28 -33.58
C PRO A 655 45.38 -90.74 -34.99
N LEU A 656 45.93 -91.46 -35.96
CA LEU A 656 45.47 -91.38 -37.35
C LEU A 656 44.09 -92.04 -37.46
N ASP A 657 43.35 -91.69 -38.50
CA ASP A 657 42.16 -92.45 -38.86
C ASP A 657 42.50 -93.89 -39.28
N ASP A 658 41.58 -94.83 -39.04
CA ASP A 658 41.80 -96.25 -39.29
C ASP A 658 41.98 -96.55 -40.79
N GLU A 659 41.38 -95.74 -41.66
CA GLU A 659 41.60 -95.81 -43.10
C GLU A 659 43.05 -95.46 -43.48
N HIS A 660 43.58 -94.33 -43.01
CA HIS A 660 44.97 -93.92 -43.30
C HIS A 660 46.00 -94.88 -42.71
N LYS A 661 45.72 -95.53 -41.58
CA LYS A 661 46.56 -96.61 -41.04
C LYS A 661 46.63 -97.80 -42.00
N ARG A 662 45.48 -98.24 -42.53
CA ARG A 662 45.43 -99.33 -43.51
C ARG A 662 46.21 -98.97 -44.76
N LEU A 663 45.98 -97.77 -45.31
CA LEU A 663 46.66 -97.29 -46.51
C LEU A 663 48.17 -97.23 -46.32
N LEU A 664 48.65 -96.75 -45.18
CA LEU A 664 50.08 -96.68 -44.88
C LEU A 664 50.74 -98.08 -44.83
N ILE A 665 50.06 -99.08 -44.28
CA ILE A 665 50.53 -100.48 -44.26
C ILE A 665 50.61 -101.04 -45.68
N GLU A 666 49.59 -100.82 -46.50
CA GLU A 666 49.54 -101.28 -47.89
C GLU A 666 50.67 -100.65 -48.73
N ILE A 667 50.92 -99.34 -48.57
CA ILE A 667 52.04 -98.66 -49.24
C ILE A 667 53.38 -99.29 -48.84
N LEU A 668 53.60 -99.56 -47.55
CA LEU A 668 54.85 -100.14 -47.04
C LEU A 668 55.08 -101.58 -47.53
N GLN A 669 54.02 -102.36 -47.75
CA GLN A 669 54.11 -103.74 -48.26
C GLN A 669 54.35 -103.81 -49.78
N SER A 670 53.98 -102.76 -50.52
CA SER A 670 54.11 -102.68 -51.99
C SER A 670 55.52 -102.36 -52.52
N LYS A 671 56.48 -101.99 -51.64
CA LYS A 671 57.88 -101.65 -51.95
C LYS A 671 58.88 -102.47 -51.14
#